data_AF-A0A7C6LF66-F1
#
_entry.id   AF-A0A7C6LF66-F1
#
_cell.length_a   1.000
_cell.length_b   1.000
_cell.length_c   1.000
_cell.angle_alpha   90.00
_cell.angle_beta   90.00
_cell.angle_gamma   90.00
#
_symmetry.space_group_name_H-M   'P 1'
#
loop_
_entity.id
_entity.type
_entity.pdbx_description
1 polymer ?
#
loop_
_entity_poly.entity_id
_entity_poly.type
_entity_poly.pdbx_seq_one_letter_code
_entity_poly.pdbx_strand_id
1 'polypeptide(L)'
;MRDFCLAKLLRVLLYAALLFLGEMIVGPSGAIMIPITIPPVVVTGEAEAAEPPPDLIVLAGRLIDGLGGEPVEDVAILIRGSRIADIVPRHQMPVGTDAPILDALDATVLPGFINAHAHAIGQLFSYGATWARQGVTTVADLATPLPLMYIARFYFAQRASPHLVMSGPLVTAPGGYPETVWGPDFAYPVEGVEDAGEKIAALIDEYQTDLVKVAVVSPTPTPSPTFTSTPEQPALSLAELQAITATAHEKGRRVLAHVETVADMTLALAAGVDCLAHMPADHVPDELLRQAIEQNVFIIPTLAVTEKSLAGAEERAVFYSNVRRFHELGGRLALGDDAGVRNMDPGFPTAEINLLHEEAGLTPFEIIKAATSEAAAALGIDHMVGSLVPGHLADLIAVAGDPMADLSVLSRPLLVIKGGLIIRTVATGRRLAPLIEILQPVADTRPYKGSLTVDAKVTPAEGRRLGSVTIDLDHELLYFGAAAPAAGELVIATPNLQDGWHTLGITAVDDAGNFSRSSVRFRTHNWQILVDDIDPPKEMGWFGIMDMAKTSATSPGWQYAAEQAELFYGDEGRRVRTTADPEYLIWETPLLFSFALTIYAPKGADDPLRLNDQIELHISPDGHRWREQPFKAELVESSSPERVMWKLSGVIAPLDETTAEQIGWFRLTIKGPHLGGDELQLGQASFTMKAP
;
A
#
# COMPACT_ATOMS: atom_id res chain seq x y z
N MET A 1 -14.39 1.67 17.35
CA MET A 1 -13.67 1.77 16.06
C MET A 1 -14.58 1.59 14.84
N ARG A 2 -15.54 0.65 14.81
CA ARG A 2 -16.48 0.47 13.67
C ARG A 2 -17.44 1.66 13.44
N ASP A 3 -18.01 2.24 14.49
CA ASP A 3 -18.97 3.36 14.34
C ASP A 3 -18.31 4.70 13.94
N PHE A 4 -17.00 4.82 14.17
CA PHE A 4 -16.21 6.02 13.87
C PHE A 4 -15.86 6.14 12.37
N CYS A 5 -15.78 5.02 11.65
CA CYS A 5 -15.55 4.99 10.19
C CYS A 5 -16.82 5.31 9.38
N LEU A 6 -18.00 4.90 9.87
CA LEU A 6 -19.25 5.03 9.11
C LEU A 6 -19.69 6.50 8.97
N ALA A 7 -19.53 7.30 10.03
CA ALA A 7 -19.87 8.73 10.01
C ALA A 7 -18.96 9.57 9.08
N LYS A 8 -17.67 9.22 8.98
CA LYS A 8 -16.72 9.85 8.05
C LYS A 8 -17.00 9.44 6.60
N LEU A 9 -17.33 8.17 6.35
CA LEU A 9 -17.73 7.67 5.03
C LEU A 9 -19.03 8.34 4.53
N LEU A 10 -20.02 8.51 5.43
CA LEU A 10 -21.28 9.22 5.13
C LEU A 10 -21.05 10.70 4.79
N ARG A 11 -20.10 11.37 5.44
CA ARG A 11 -19.72 12.75 5.09
C ARG A 11 -19.03 12.82 3.72
N VAL A 12 -18.12 11.89 3.41
CA VAL A 12 -17.46 11.81 2.09
C VAL A 12 -18.49 11.57 0.97
N LEU A 13 -19.46 10.68 1.20
CA LEU A 13 -20.55 10.43 0.24
C LEU A 13 -21.50 11.62 0.11
N LEU A 14 -21.78 12.35 1.19
CA LEU A 14 -22.60 13.55 1.17
C LEU A 14 -21.92 14.71 0.42
N TYR A 15 -20.60 14.85 0.54
CA TYR A 15 -19.81 15.85 -0.19
C TYR A 15 -19.66 15.50 -1.68
N ALA A 16 -19.44 14.22 -2.01
CA ALA A 16 -19.46 13.74 -3.38
C ALA A 16 -20.83 13.98 -4.04
N ALA A 17 -21.92 13.82 -3.28
CA ALA A 17 -23.29 14.13 -3.73
C ALA A 17 -23.56 15.63 -3.86
N LEU A 18 -22.99 16.48 -3.00
CA LEU A 18 -23.13 17.95 -3.08
C LEU A 18 -22.37 18.55 -4.27
N LEU A 19 -21.22 17.99 -4.64
CA LEU A 19 -20.50 18.37 -5.87
C LEU A 19 -21.27 17.99 -7.15
N PHE A 20 -22.19 17.03 -7.08
CA PHE A 20 -23.09 16.67 -8.17
C PHE A 20 -24.31 17.61 -8.32
N LEU A 21 -24.58 18.48 -7.35
CA LEU A 21 -25.80 19.31 -7.29
C LEU A 21 -25.56 20.83 -7.41
N GLY A 22 -24.36 21.27 -7.80
CA GLY A 22 -24.08 22.68 -8.05
C GLY A 22 -24.73 23.20 -9.34
N GLU A 23 -25.84 23.92 -9.21
CA GLU A 23 -26.43 24.73 -10.29
C GLU A 23 -25.42 25.74 -10.85
N MET A 24 -25.51 25.98 -12.17
CA MET A 24 -24.71 26.95 -12.91
C MET A 24 -24.74 28.35 -12.27
N ILE A 25 -23.59 28.84 -11.83
CA ILE A 25 -23.37 30.28 -11.58
C ILE A 25 -22.32 30.77 -12.59
N VAL A 26 -22.77 31.59 -13.53
CA VAL A 26 -21.91 32.30 -14.49
C VAL A 26 -21.28 33.49 -13.77
N GLY A 27 -19.98 33.44 -13.51
CA GLY A 27 -19.18 34.60 -13.10
C GLY A 27 -18.81 35.48 -14.31
N PRO A 28 -18.58 36.79 -14.12
CA PRO A 28 -18.50 37.79 -15.22
C PRO A 28 -17.22 37.75 -16.07
N SER A 29 -16.43 36.66 -16.04
CA SER A 29 -15.09 36.62 -16.66
C SER A 29 -14.92 35.61 -17.80
N GLY A 30 -15.98 34.93 -18.25
CA GLY A 30 -15.93 34.14 -19.49
C GLY A 30 -15.04 32.89 -19.48
N ALA A 31 -14.67 32.35 -18.31
CA ALA A 31 -13.99 31.06 -18.23
C ALA A 31 -15.01 29.91 -18.40
N ILE A 32 -14.76 29.03 -19.38
CA ILE A 32 -15.56 27.82 -19.62
C ILE A 32 -15.16 26.77 -18.57
N MET A 33 -16.01 26.56 -17.57
CA MET A 33 -15.93 25.40 -16.67
C MET A 33 -16.48 24.17 -17.39
N ILE A 34 -15.62 23.20 -17.71
CA ILE A 34 -16.07 21.90 -18.25
C ILE A 34 -16.55 21.06 -17.05
N PRO A 35 -17.81 20.57 -17.04
CA PRO A 35 -18.27 19.68 -15.99
C PRO A 35 -17.50 18.36 -16.07
N ILE A 36 -16.74 18.06 -15.02
CA ILE A 36 -16.03 16.78 -14.88
C ILE A 36 -17.05 15.74 -14.43
N THR A 37 -17.38 14.80 -15.31
CA THR A 37 -18.16 13.61 -14.94
C THR A 37 -17.25 12.69 -14.11
N ILE A 38 -17.46 12.65 -12.80
CA ILE A 38 -16.76 11.72 -11.90
C ILE A 38 -17.42 10.34 -12.07
N PRO A 39 -16.72 9.28 -12.51
CA PRO A 39 -17.29 7.94 -12.49
C PRO A 39 -17.54 7.50 -11.03
N PRO A 40 -18.63 6.77 -10.73
CA PRO A 40 -18.93 6.34 -9.37
C PRO A 40 -17.79 5.46 -8.83
N VAL A 41 -17.23 5.88 -7.69
CA VAL A 41 -16.28 5.06 -6.93
C VAL A 41 -17.06 3.91 -6.29
N VAL A 42 -16.89 2.71 -6.84
CA VAL A 42 -17.39 1.48 -6.22
C VAL A 42 -16.45 1.13 -5.07
N VAL A 43 -16.86 1.44 -3.84
CA VAL A 43 -16.20 0.93 -2.63
C VAL A 43 -16.75 -0.46 -2.35
N THR A 44 -16.15 -1.47 -2.96
CA THR A 44 -16.34 -2.87 -2.58
C THR A 44 -15.05 -3.39 -1.98
N GLY A 45 -15.11 -3.83 -0.73
CA GLY A 45 -14.03 -4.57 -0.06
C GLY A 45 -13.21 -3.72 0.90
N GLU A 46 -12.93 -4.28 2.08
CA GLU A 46 -11.83 -3.84 2.94
C GLU A 46 -10.59 -3.66 2.05
N ALA A 47 -9.91 -2.53 2.16
CA ALA A 47 -8.65 -2.30 1.46
C ALA A 47 -7.66 -3.37 1.92
N GLU A 48 -7.54 -4.44 1.15
CA GLU A 48 -6.50 -5.45 1.29
C GLU A 48 -5.18 -4.68 1.29
N ALA A 49 -4.41 -4.79 2.37
CA ALA A 49 -3.13 -4.11 2.50
C ALA A 49 -2.29 -4.44 1.26
N ALA A 50 -1.97 -3.43 0.46
CA ALA A 50 -1.30 -3.62 -0.81
C ALA A 50 -0.02 -4.45 -0.58
N GLU A 51 0.06 -5.66 -1.16
CA GLU A 51 1.18 -6.60 -0.92
C GLU A 51 2.53 -5.88 -1.09
N PRO A 52 3.51 -6.08 -0.19
CA PRO A 52 4.79 -5.39 -0.28
C PRO A 52 5.42 -5.61 -1.66
N PRO A 53 6.15 -4.62 -2.21
CA PRO A 53 6.85 -4.79 -3.47
C PRO A 53 7.75 -6.03 -3.43
N PRO A 54 7.98 -6.71 -4.57
CA PRO A 54 8.95 -7.79 -4.59
C PRO A 54 10.36 -7.26 -4.29
N ASP A 55 11.21 -8.10 -3.71
CA ASP A 55 12.64 -7.82 -3.60
C ASP A 55 13.24 -7.61 -4.99
N LEU A 56 14.22 -6.72 -5.11
CA LEU A 56 14.79 -6.30 -6.38
C LEU A 56 16.27 -5.98 -6.23
N ILE A 57 17.04 -6.17 -7.30
CA ILE A 57 18.43 -5.70 -7.36
C ILE A 57 18.56 -4.75 -8.54
N VAL A 58 19.20 -3.59 -8.32
CA VAL A 58 19.56 -2.66 -9.40
C VAL A 58 21.07 -2.66 -9.55
N LEU A 59 21.57 -3.03 -10.72
CA LEU A 59 22.98 -2.90 -11.06
C LEU A 59 23.21 -1.50 -11.62
N ALA A 60 24.03 -0.70 -10.96
CA ALA A 60 24.32 0.67 -11.38
C ALA A 60 25.75 0.76 -11.90
N GLY A 61 25.91 1.31 -13.11
CA GLY A 61 27.23 1.62 -13.66
C GLY A 61 27.94 2.66 -12.82
N ARG A 62 27.21 3.74 -12.52
CA ARG A 62 27.59 4.80 -11.59
C ARG A 62 26.46 5.09 -10.61
N LEU A 63 26.79 5.42 -9.38
CA LEU A 63 25.88 5.81 -8.32
C LEU A 63 26.25 7.21 -7.80
N ILE A 64 25.27 8.10 -7.75
CA ILE A 64 25.33 9.34 -6.97
C ILE A 64 24.34 9.15 -5.82
N ASP A 65 24.80 9.20 -4.58
CA ASP A 65 23.99 8.85 -3.40
C ASP A 65 23.06 9.98 -2.93
N GLY A 66 23.24 11.20 -3.44
CA GLY A 66 22.50 12.41 -3.07
C GLY A 66 23.05 13.13 -1.83
N LEU A 67 24.09 12.63 -1.17
CA LEU A 67 24.60 13.19 0.09
C LEU A 67 25.75 14.19 -0.07
N GLY A 68 26.33 14.28 -1.27
CA GLY A 68 27.46 15.18 -1.50
C GLY A 68 28.81 14.48 -1.61
N GLY A 69 28.85 13.15 -1.68
CA GLY A 69 30.06 12.38 -1.94
C GLY A 69 30.41 12.24 -3.43
N GLU A 70 31.63 11.76 -3.70
CA GLU A 70 32.05 11.38 -5.05
C GLU A 70 31.20 10.22 -5.59
N PRO A 71 30.89 10.19 -6.90
CA PRO A 71 30.17 9.07 -7.49
C PRO A 71 30.89 7.74 -7.29
N VAL A 72 30.14 6.68 -7.03
CA VAL A 72 30.66 5.32 -6.84
C VAL A 72 30.36 4.48 -8.08
N GLU A 73 31.38 3.81 -8.63
CA GLU A 73 31.24 3.01 -9.85
C GLU A 73 30.96 1.52 -9.52
N ASP A 74 30.27 0.85 -10.43
CA ASP A 74 30.03 -0.61 -10.47
C ASP A 74 29.45 -1.19 -9.16
N VAL A 75 28.23 -0.77 -8.81
CA VAL A 75 27.54 -1.17 -7.57
C VAL A 75 26.25 -1.94 -7.82
N ALA A 76 25.84 -2.74 -6.84
CA ALA A 76 24.55 -3.38 -6.76
C ALA A 76 23.76 -2.79 -5.58
N ILE A 77 22.57 -2.25 -5.88
CA ILE A 77 21.61 -1.75 -4.89
C ILE A 77 20.64 -2.88 -4.60
N LEU A 78 20.67 -3.40 -3.37
CA LEU A 78 19.78 -4.47 -2.93
C LEU A 78 18.53 -3.83 -2.32
N ILE A 79 17.36 -4.15 -2.86
CA ILE A 79 16.05 -3.63 -2.42
C ILE A 79 15.24 -4.79 -1.84
N ARG A 80 14.71 -4.60 -0.64
CA ARG A 80 13.80 -5.53 0.01
C ARG A 80 12.47 -4.85 0.28
N GLY A 81 11.40 -5.35 -0.29
CA GLY A 81 10.12 -4.66 -0.25
C GLY A 81 10.24 -3.23 -0.78
N SER A 82 9.90 -2.25 0.06
CA SER A 82 9.95 -0.83 -0.30
C SER A 82 11.23 -0.10 0.09
N ARG A 83 12.25 -0.80 0.61
CA ARG A 83 13.44 -0.18 1.20
C ARG A 83 14.74 -0.68 0.58
N ILE A 84 15.73 0.20 0.58
CA ILE A 84 17.12 -0.15 0.28
C ILE A 84 17.64 -0.99 1.44
N ALA A 85 17.96 -2.25 1.17
CA ALA A 85 18.52 -3.16 2.16
C ALA A 85 20.03 -2.95 2.31
N ASP A 86 20.74 -2.83 1.19
CA ASP A 86 22.18 -2.59 1.18
C ASP A 86 22.64 -2.01 -0.18
N ILE A 87 23.85 -1.44 -0.21
CA ILE A 87 24.54 -1.01 -1.43
C ILE A 87 25.96 -1.53 -1.38
N VAL A 88 26.30 -2.43 -2.30
CA VAL A 88 27.60 -3.13 -2.30
C VAL A 88 28.28 -2.99 -3.65
N PRO A 89 29.63 -3.06 -3.72
CA PRO A 89 30.31 -3.25 -4.99
C PRO A 89 29.75 -4.48 -5.71
N ARG A 90 29.53 -4.42 -7.03
CA ARG A 90 28.82 -5.48 -7.76
C ARG A 90 29.48 -6.86 -7.61
N HIS A 91 30.81 -6.91 -7.52
CA HIS A 91 31.55 -8.16 -7.31
C HIS A 91 31.31 -8.81 -5.93
N GLN A 92 30.69 -8.09 -4.99
CA GLN A 92 30.31 -8.56 -3.66
C GLN A 92 28.80 -8.84 -3.55
N MET A 93 28.06 -8.73 -4.66
CA MET A 93 26.64 -9.02 -4.69
C MET A 93 26.37 -10.47 -4.24
N PRO A 94 25.36 -10.71 -3.36
CA PRO A 94 25.01 -12.05 -2.93
C PRO A 94 24.69 -12.98 -4.11
N VAL A 95 25.33 -14.16 -4.12
CA VAL A 95 25.08 -15.20 -5.13
C VAL A 95 23.86 -16.04 -4.69
N GLY A 96 22.98 -16.40 -5.62
CA GLY A 96 21.82 -17.27 -5.33
C GLY A 96 20.58 -16.54 -4.81
N THR A 97 20.45 -15.25 -5.11
CA THR A 97 19.22 -14.46 -4.87
C THR A 97 18.16 -14.74 -5.92
N ASP A 98 16.90 -14.89 -5.48
CA ASP A 98 15.73 -15.03 -6.35
C ASP A 98 15.17 -13.68 -6.82
N ALA A 99 15.69 -12.57 -6.30
CA ALA A 99 15.23 -11.22 -6.63
C ALA A 99 15.53 -10.87 -8.11
N PRO A 100 14.56 -10.33 -8.87
CA PRO A 100 14.80 -9.81 -10.21
C PRO A 100 15.93 -8.77 -10.23
N ILE A 101 16.71 -8.80 -11.31
CA ILE A 101 17.82 -7.86 -11.52
C ILE A 101 17.44 -6.86 -12.61
N LEU A 102 17.54 -5.57 -12.31
CA LEU A 102 17.46 -4.48 -13.27
C LEU A 102 18.86 -4.01 -13.64
N ASP A 103 19.13 -3.96 -14.93
CA ASP A 103 20.40 -3.51 -15.49
C ASP A 103 20.36 -2.00 -15.79
N ALA A 104 21.17 -1.25 -15.06
CA ALA A 104 21.49 0.16 -15.28
C ALA A 104 23.03 0.36 -15.34
N LEU A 105 23.78 -0.63 -15.83
CA LEU A 105 25.25 -0.60 -15.93
C LEU A 105 25.77 0.46 -16.91
N ASP A 106 25.00 0.82 -17.92
CA ASP A 106 25.33 1.89 -18.87
C ASP A 106 24.74 3.27 -18.43
N ALA A 107 24.29 3.38 -17.18
CA ALA A 107 23.58 4.55 -16.65
C ALA A 107 24.15 5.04 -15.31
N THR A 108 23.80 6.28 -14.96
CA THR A 108 24.02 6.84 -13.62
C THR A 108 22.73 6.74 -12.81
N VAL A 109 22.80 6.12 -11.63
CA VAL A 109 21.69 5.99 -10.67
C VAL A 109 21.78 7.06 -9.60
N LEU A 110 20.64 7.67 -9.27
CA LEU A 110 20.48 8.76 -8.31
C LEU A 110 19.24 8.55 -7.43
N PRO A 111 19.10 9.21 -6.27
CA PRO A 111 17.84 9.22 -5.54
C PRO A 111 16.69 9.76 -6.40
N GLY A 112 15.47 9.31 -6.10
CA GLY A 112 14.27 9.91 -6.64
C GLY A 112 14.18 11.40 -6.28
N PHE A 113 13.76 12.22 -7.24
CA PHE A 113 13.73 13.67 -7.04
C PHE A 113 12.54 14.08 -6.20
N ILE A 114 12.74 15.16 -5.44
CA ILE A 114 11.75 15.75 -4.55
C ILE A 114 11.44 17.15 -5.06
N ASN A 115 10.16 17.40 -5.36
CA ASN A 115 9.68 18.76 -5.55
C ASN A 115 9.10 19.25 -4.21
N ALA A 116 9.83 20.14 -3.53
CA ALA A 116 9.52 20.59 -2.17
C ALA A 116 8.45 21.69 -2.10
N HIS A 117 7.97 22.18 -3.24
CA HIS A 117 6.87 23.15 -3.27
C HIS A 117 6.06 23.00 -4.56
N ALA A 118 4.87 22.44 -4.42
CA ALA A 118 3.84 22.39 -5.45
C ALA A 118 2.45 22.58 -4.83
N HIS A 119 1.45 22.66 -5.71
CA HIS A 119 0.02 22.69 -5.42
C HIS A 119 -0.67 21.54 -6.15
N ALA A 120 -0.52 20.34 -5.58
CA ALA A 120 -0.90 19.09 -6.23
C ALA A 120 -2.41 18.91 -6.43
N ILE A 121 -3.24 19.64 -5.67
CA ILE A 121 -4.68 19.43 -5.61
C ILE A 121 -5.48 20.18 -6.66
N GLY A 122 -4.96 21.29 -7.19
CA GLY A 122 -5.64 22.01 -8.27
C GLY A 122 -5.86 21.16 -9.54
N GLN A 123 -5.10 20.07 -9.70
CA GLN A 123 -5.03 19.25 -10.92
C GLN A 123 -4.81 17.75 -10.60
N LEU A 124 -5.37 17.29 -9.47
CA LEU A 124 -5.24 15.97 -8.85
C LEU A 124 -5.09 14.79 -9.83
N PHE A 125 -5.88 14.76 -10.90
CA PHE A 125 -6.02 13.59 -11.77
C PHE A 125 -5.02 13.51 -12.93
N SER A 126 -4.27 14.58 -13.22
CA SER A 126 -3.39 14.65 -14.40
C SER A 126 -1.90 14.65 -14.06
N TYR A 127 -1.53 15.02 -12.83
CA TYR A 127 -0.14 15.40 -12.50
C TYR A 127 0.65 14.30 -11.79
N GLY A 128 0.00 13.49 -10.93
CA GLY A 128 0.65 12.43 -10.13
C GLY A 128 1.48 11.45 -10.97
N ALA A 129 0.88 10.87 -11.99
CA ALA A 129 1.57 9.95 -12.89
C ALA A 129 2.67 10.62 -13.72
N THR A 130 2.50 11.90 -14.04
CA THR A 130 3.49 12.67 -14.82
C THR A 130 4.75 12.92 -14.00
N TRP A 131 4.63 13.38 -12.76
CA TRP A 131 5.75 13.54 -11.83
C TRP A 131 6.55 12.25 -11.65
N ALA A 132 5.87 11.18 -11.26
CA ALA A 132 6.52 9.90 -10.98
C ALA A 132 7.23 9.35 -12.23
N ARG A 133 6.61 9.42 -13.41
CA ARG A 133 7.25 8.94 -14.66
C ARG A 133 8.43 9.78 -15.13
N GLN A 134 8.51 11.04 -14.70
CA GLN A 134 9.62 11.93 -15.01
C GLN A 134 10.69 11.96 -13.91
N GLY A 135 10.58 11.11 -12.88
CA GLY A 135 11.62 10.92 -11.86
C GLY A 135 11.41 11.69 -10.57
N VAL A 136 10.32 12.45 -10.45
CA VAL A 136 9.91 13.08 -9.19
C VAL A 136 9.14 12.04 -8.38
N THR A 137 9.78 11.45 -7.38
CA THR A 137 9.19 10.38 -6.55
C THR A 137 8.55 10.91 -5.28
N THR A 138 8.79 12.18 -4.90
CA THR A 138 8.13 12.86 -3.78
C THR A 138 7.73 14.29 -4.15
N VAL A 139 6.55 14.72 -3.72
CA VAL A 139 6.03 16.08 -3.92
C VAL A 139 5.48 16.60 -2.59
N ALA A 140 5.77 17.86 -2.26
CA ALA A 140 5.13 18.57 -1.17
C ALA A 140 4.02 19.49 -1.68
N ASP A 141 2.80 19.20 -1.26
CA ASP A 141 1.63 20.06 -1.48
C ASP A 141 1.49 21.04 -0.31
N LEU A 142 1.74 22.32 -0.60
CA LEU A 142 1.80 23.37 0.42
C LEU A 142 0.53 24.21 0.52
N ALA A 143 -0.56 23.81 -0.14
CA ALA A 143 -1.87 24.43 0.04
C ALA A 143 -3.02 23.47 -0.32
N THR A 144 -3.52 22.76 0.68
CA THR A 144 -4.61 21.80 0.50
C THR A 144 -5.82 22.16 1.36
N PRO A 145 -7.02 22.35 0.81
CA PRO A 145 -8.24 22.41 1.61
C PRO A 145 -8.46 21.14 2.44
N LEU A 146 -8.81 21.29 3.73
CA LEU A 146 -9.00 20.15 4.66
C LEU A 146 -9.89 19.03 4.10
N PRO A 147 -11.04 19.29 3.45
CA PRO A 147 -11.88 18.23 2.91
C PRO A 147 -11.20 17.38 1.82
N LEU A 148 -10.25 17.96 1.09
CA LEU A 148 -9.56 17.32 -0.03
C LEU A 148 -8.33 16.51 0.41
N MET A 149 -7.83 16.70 1.63
CA MET A 149 -6.65 15.99 2.13
C MET A 149 -6.79 14.47 2.03
N TYR A 150 -7.93 13.93 2.45
CA TYR A 150 -8.19 12.48 2.41
C TYR A 150 -8.24 11.94 0.98
N ILE A 151 -8.84 12.71 0.05
CA ILE A 151 -8.92 12.35 -1.37
C ILE A 151 -7.51 12.34 -1.98
N ALA A 152 -6.71 13.35 -1.68
CA ALA A 152 -5.32 13.44 -2.14
C ALA A 152 -4.49 12.28 -1.62
N ARG A 153 -4.53 11.98 -0.32
CA ARG A 153 -3.83 10.82 0.26
C ARG A 153 -4.24 9.51 -0.41
N PHE A 154 -5.54 9.30 -0.63
CA PHE A 154 -6.03 8.10 -1.32
C PHE A 154 -5.54 8.01 -2.77
N TYR A 155 -5.59 9.11 -3.51
CA TYR A 155 -5.17 9.14 -4.92
C TYR A 155 -3.66 8.92 -5.07
N PHE A 156 -2.83 9.61 -4.28
CA PHE A 156 -1.38 9.49 -4.33
C PHE A 156 -0.85 8.16 -3.73
N ALA A 157 -1.66 7.47 -2.91
CA ALA A 157 -1.37 6.11 -2.47
C ALA A 157 -1.47 5.07 -3.59
N GLN A 158 -2.12 5.39 -4.71
CA GLN A 158 -2.14 4.48 -5.87
C GLN A 158 -0.74 4.39 -6.49
N ARG A 159 -0.36 3.17 -6.94
CA ARG A 159 1.03 2.74 -7.21
C ARG A 159 1.79 3.46 -8.34
N ALA A 160 1.23 4.51 -8.94
CA ALA A 160 1.86 5.27 -10.03
C ALA A 160 1.96 6.78 -9.76
N SER A 161 2.01 7.20 -8.49
CA SER A 161 2.14 8.60 -8.06
C SER A 161 3.31 8.78 -7.09
N PRO A 162 3.88 10.00 -6.98
CA PRO A 162 4.91 10.29 -5.98
C PRO A 162 4.37 10.13 -4.55
N HIS A 163 5.26 10.01 -3.58
CA HIS A 163 4.95 10.24 -2.18
C HIS A 163 4.46 11.68 -2.02
N LEU A 164 3.44 11.87 -1.18
CA LEU A 164 2.83 13.17 -0.95
C LEU A 164 3.12 13.61 0.48
N VAL A 165 3.75 14.78 0.62
CA VAL A 165 3.90 15.54 1.86
C VAL A 165 2.87 16.66 1.84
N MET A 166 2.08 16.82 2.91
CA MET A 166 0.98 17.79 2.90
C MET A 166 1.03 18.73 4.09
N SER A 167 0.86 20.02 3.84
CA SER A 167 0.65 21.03 4.88
C SER A 167 -0.80 21.16 5.34
N GLY A 168 -1.76 20.76 4.51
CA GLY A 168 -3.13 21.23 4.66
C GLY A 168 -3.27 22.69 4.20
N PRO A 169 -4.30 23.42 4.68
CA PRO A 169 -4.50 24.83 4.34
C PRO A 169 -3.39 25.72 4.92
N LEU A 170 -3.19 26.90 4.33
CA LEU A 170 -2.22 27.88 4.84
C LEU A 170 -2.74 28.51 6.13
N VAL A 171 -1.95 28.43 7.18
CA VAL A 171 -2.24 29.10 8.46
C VAL A 171 -2.04 30.60 8.29
N THR A 172 -3.04 31.39 8.67
CA THR A 172 -3.05 32.84 8.40
C THR A 172 -3.89 33.61 9.42
N ALA A 173 -3.91 34.94 9.33
CA ALA A 173 -4.86 35.77 10.08
C ALA A 173 -6.25 35.74 9.40
N PRO A 174 -7.37 36.00 10.11
CA PRO A 174 -8.69 36.09 9.49
C PRO A 174 -8.74 37.16 8.40
N GLY A 175 -9.24 36.80 7.20
CA GLY A 175 -9.18 37.68 6.02
C GLY A 175 -7.77 37.87 5.45
N GLY A 176 -6.80 37.08 5.92
CA GLY A 176 -5.41 37.05 5.49
C GLY A 176 -5.19 36.34 4.16
N TYR A 177 -4.01 36.46 3.56
CA TYR A 177 -3.63 35.59 2.43
C TYR A 177 -3.55 34.13 2.93
N PRO A 178 -4.08 33.11 2.21
CA PRO A 178 -4.59 33.16 0.84
C PRO A 178 -6.11 33.36 0.70
N GLU A 179 -6.85 33.64 1.77
CA GLU A 179 -8.33 33.80 1.72
C GLU A 179 -8.75 34.85 0.68
N THR A 180 -8.01 35.96 0.61
CA THR A 180 -8.27 37.07 -0.31
C THR A 180 -8.03 36.74 -1.78
N VAL A 181 -7.28 35.68 -2.09
CA VAL A 181 -6.83 35.35 -3.46
C VAL A 181 -7.39 34.01 -3.93
N TRP A 182 -7.30 32.96 -3.11
CA TRP A 182 -7.70 31.59 -3.45
C TRP A 182 -9.01 31.17 -2.79
N GLY A 183 -9.52 31.99 -1.86
CA GLY A 183 -10.75 31.74 -1.14
C GLY A 183 -10.54 31.08 0.22
N PRO A 184 -11.59 31.05 1.06
CA PRO A 184 -11.50 30.66 2.47
C PRO A 184 -11.11 29.19 2.68
N ASP A 185 -11.38 28.32 1.71
CA ASP A 185 -11.07 26.88 1.84
C ASP A 185 -9.56 26.57 1.85
N PHE A 186 -8.72 27.48 1.34
CA PHE A 186 -7.26 27.36 1.36
C PHE A 186 -6.62 28.01 2.58
N ALA A 187 -7.40 28.75 3.37
CA ALA A 187 -6.93 29.47 4.55
C ALA A 187 -7.32 28.71 5.83
N TYR A 188 -6.46 28.80 6.83
CA TYR A 188 -6.70 28.30 8.18
C TYR A 188 -6.49 29.45 9.16
N PRO A 189 -7.51 30.31 9.33
CA PRO A 189 -7.37 31.53 10.11
C PRO A 189 -7.20 31.21 11.59
N VAL A 190 -6.26 31.89 12.26
CA VAL A 190 -6.05 31.81 13.72
C VAL A 190 -6.28 33.18 14.37
N GLU A 191 -6.87 33.20 15.56
CA GLU A 191 -7.24 34.40 16.31
C GLU A 191 -6.54 34.42 17.67
N GLY A 192 -5.32 34.96 17.70
CA GLY A 192 -4.51 35.05 18.92
C GLY A 192 -3.68 33.81 19.21
N VAL A 193 -2.76 33.96 20.19
CA VAL A 193 -1.72 32.98 20.52
C VAL A 193 -2.30 31.63 20.97
N GLU A 194 -3.34 31.64 21.81
CA GLU A 194 -3.96 30.42 22.33
C GLU A 194 -4.62 29.61 21.21
N ASP A 195 -5.47 30.27 20.39
CA ASP A 195 -6.13 29.65 19.24
C ASP A 195 -5.11 29.16 18.21
N ALA A 196 -4.01 29.90 17.99
CA ALA A 196 -2.94 29.47 17.11
C ALA A 196 -2.34 28.13 17.57
N GLY A 197 -2.01 27.97 18.86
CA GLY A 197 -1.51 26.70 19.38
C GLY A 197 -2.53 25.56 19.24
N GLU A 198 -3.79 25.79 19.64
CA GLU A 198 -4.85 24.76 19.57
C GLU A 198 -5.11 24.29 18.13
N LYS A 199 -5.21 25.23 17.19
CA LYS A 199 -5.46 24.92 15.77
C LYS A 199 -4.30 24.18 15.12
N ILE A 200 -3.05 24.53 15.43
CA ILE A 200 -1.89 23.77 14.92
C ILE A 200 -1.85 22.36 15.49
N ALA A 201 -2.15 22.19 16.78
CA ALA A 201 -2.26 20.88 17.38
C ALA A 201 -3.35 20.04 16.69
N ALA A 202 -4.53 20.62 16.43
CA ALA A 202 -5.61 19.95 15.70
C ALA A 202 -5.23 19.62 14.24
N LEU A 203 -4.57 20.53 13.53
CA LEU A 203 -4.11 20.31 12.16
C LEU A 203 -3.14 19.12 12.06
N ILE A 204 -2.29 18.92 13.07
CA ILE A 204 -1.34 17.81 13.12
C ILE A 204 -2.02 16.53 13.64
N ASP A 205 -2.74 16.59 14.75
CA ASP A 205 -3.29 15.40 15.42
C ASP A 205 -4.53 14.85 14.70
N GLU A 206 -5.42 15.70 14.21
CA GLU A 206 -6.69 15.27 13.61
C GLU A 206 -6.60 15.05 12.11
N TYR A 207 -5.86 15.93 11.42
CA TYR A 207 -5.71 15.90 9.96
C TYR A 207 -4.39 15.28 9.49
N GLN A 208 -3.50 14.95 10.43
CA GLN A 208 -2.24 14.23 10.17
C GLN A 208 -1.41 14.95 9.10
N THR A 209 -1.28 16.26 9.21
CA THR A 209 -0.38 17.04 8.33
C THR A 209 1.07 16.64 8.57
N ASP A 210 1.84 16.63 7.48
CA ASP A 210 3.24 16.19 7.50
C ASP A 210 4.17 17.33 7.94
N LEU A 211 3.74 18.58 7.71
CA LEU A 211 4.37 19.84 8.09
C LEU A 211 3.30 20.93 8.23
N VAL A 212 3.68 22.13 8.67
CA VAL A 212 2.80 23.31 8.73
C VAL A 212 3.24 24.35 7.71
N LYS A 213 2.28 24.92 6.96
CA LYS A 213 2.52 26.07 6.08
C LYS A 213 1.84 27.30 6.65
N VAL A 214 2.58 28.39 6.81
CA VAL A 214 2.09 29.66 7.34
C VAL A 214 2.27 30.80 6.35
N ALA A 215 1.29 31.69 6.26
CA ALA A 215 1.34 32.90 5.44
C ALA A 215 1.95 34.07 6.24
N VAL A 216 3.18 34.44 5.92
CA VAL A 216 3.84 35.64 6.48
C VAL A 216 3.82 36.71 5.41
N VAL A 217 2.69 37.43 5.34
CA VAL A 217 2.47 38.50 4.35
C VAL A 217 2.21 39.80 5.09
N SER A 218 3.26 40.59 5.26
CA SER A 218 3.21 41.88 5.96
C SER A 218 2.46 42.91 5.10
N PRO A 219 1.67 43.82 5.71
CA PRO A 219 1.05 44.91 4.97
C PRO A 219 2.13 45.85 4.40
N THR A 220 2.09 46.12 3.10
CA THR A 220 3.05 47.00 2.43
C THR A 220 2.36 48.18 1.74
N PRO A 221 2.94 49.40 1.74
CA PRO A 221 2.35 50.57 1.08
C PRO A 221 2.17 50.40 -0.42
N THR A 222 3.07 49.64 -1.04
CA THR A 222 2.99 49.21 -2.44
C THR A 222 2.70 47.71 -2.46
N PRO A 223 1.74 47.23 -3.28
CA PRO A 223 1.49 45.81 -3.44
C PRO A 223 2.78 45.07 -3.80
N SER A 224 2.99 43.91 -3.21
CA SER A 224 4.09 43.02 -3.58
C SER A 224 4.04 42.71 -5.08
N PRO A 225 5.19 42.55 -5.76
CA PRO A 225 5.24 42.20 -7.18
C PRO A 225 4.53 40.88 -7.52
N THR A 226 4.36 39.98 -6.53
CA THR A 226 3.63 38.71 -6.69
C THR A 226 2.13 38.85 -6.44
N PHE A 227 1.64 40.07 -6.16
CA PHE A 227 0.24 40.49 -6.05
C PHE A 227 -0.57 39.90 -4.88
N THR A 228 0.06 39.43 -3.79
CA THR A 228 -0.68 38.88 -2.63
C THR A 228 -0.82 39.87 -1.47
N SER A 229 0.13 40.79 -1.27
CA SER A 229 0.07 41.79 -0.19
C SER A 229 -0.73 43.03 -0.61
N THR A 230 -1.54 43.55 0.34
CA THR A 230 -2.23 44.84 0.22
C THR A 230 -1.89 45.72 1.43
N PRO A 231 -2.03 47.06 1.35
CA PRO A 231 -1.72 47.96 2.47
C PRO A 231 -2.53 47.69 3.74
N GLU A 232 -3.69 47.04 3.61
CA GLU A 232 -4.62 46.73 4.70
C GLU A 232 -4.73 45.22 4.96
N GLN A 233 -3.82 44.42 4.40
CA GLN A 233 -3.86 42.95 4.49
C GLN A 233 -3.77 42.50 5.97
N PRO A 234 -4.75 41.75 6.50
CA PRO A 234 -4.61 41.10 7.79
C PRO A 234 -3.40 40.16 7.77
N ALA A 235 -2.58 40.23 8.82
CA ALA A 235 -1.33 39.49 8.94
C ALA A 235 -1.16 38.95 10.36
N LEU A 236 -0.45 37.83 10.49
CA LEU A 236 -0.12 37.23 11.78
C LEU A 236 0.89 38.09 12.53
N SER A 237 0.67 38.25 13.84
CA SER A 237 1.65 38.84 14.74
C SER A 237 2.82 37.90 15.00
N LEU A 238 3.97 38.46 15.43
CA LEU A 238 5.12 37.65 15.85
C LEU A 238 4.76 36.64 16.95
N ALA A 239 3.90 37.04 17.90
CA ALA A 239 3.49 36.17 19.00
C ALA A 239 2.67 34.98 18.52
N GLU A 240 1.77 35.18 17.55
CA GLU A 240 1.01 34.09 16.92
C GLU A 240 1.92 33.18 16.11
N LEU A 241 2.85 33.74 15.34
CA LEU A 241 3.84 32.96 14.59
C LEU A 241 4.73 32.11 15.51
N GLN A 242 5.17 32.66 16.64
CA GLN A 242 5.95 31.92 17.63
C GLN A 242 5.14 30.82 18.33
N ALA A 243 3.84 31.03 18.56
CA ALA A 243 2.96 29.99 19.06
C ALA A 243 2.81 28.85 18.04
N ILE A 244 2.63 29.18 16.76
CA ILE A 244 2.56 28.21 15.66
C ILE A 244 3.84 27.38 15.59
N THR A 245 5.02 28.03 15.57
CA THR A 245 6.30 27.32 15.47
C THR A 245 6.57 26.46 16.70
N ALA A 246 6.35 26.99 17.90
CA ALA A 246 6.51 26.23 19.14
C ALA A 246 5.64 24.96 19.15
N THR A 247 4.34 25.06 18.85
CA THR A 247 3.44 23.90 18.84
C THR A 247 3.81 22.90 17.74
N ALA A 248 4.16 23.35 16.54
CA ALA A 248 4.60 22.46 15.46
C ALA A 248 5.89 21.70 15.85
N HIS A 249 6.87 22.40 16.44
CA HIS A 249 8.13 21.79 16.90
C HIS A 249 7.94 20.81 18.05
N GLU A 250 7.06 21.11 19.01
CA GLU A 250 6.67 20.17 20.08
C GLU A 250 6.08 18.87 19.51
N LYS A 251 5.41 18.96 18.36
CA LYS A 251 4.85 17.82 17.60
C LYS A 251 5.84 17.21 16.59
N GLY A 252 7.08 17.70 16.53
CA GLY A 252 8.12 17.23 15.62
C GLY A 252 7.86 17.56 14.14
N ARG A 253 7.13 18.64 13.85
CA ARG A 253 6.78 19.09 12.50
C ARG A 253 7.52 20.37 12.13
N ARG A 254 7.94 20.45 10.86
CA ARG A 254 8.57 21.64 10.28
C ARG A 254 7.53 22.73 10.00
N VAL A 255 7.92 23.99 10.06
CA VAL A 255 7.12 25.14 9.66
C VAL A 255 7.73 25.84 8.45
N LEU A 256 6.97 25.88 7.36
CA LEU A 256 7.32 26.56 6.12
C LEU A 256 6.59 27.90 6.05
N ALA A 257 7.31 29.00 5.87
CA ALA A 257 6.73 30.34 5.78
C ALA A 257 6.61 30.79 4.33
N HIS A 258 5.44 31.26 3.90
CA HIS A 258 5.32 32.04 2.66
C HIS A 258 5.84 33.43 2.93
N VAL A 259 6.83 33.90 2.16
CA VAL A 259 7.41 35.24 2.29
C VAL A 259 7.54 35.88 0.91
N GLU A 260 7.41 37.20 0.83
CA GLU A 260 7.57 37.93 -0.43
C GLU A 260 8.50 39.12 -0.33
N THR A 261 8.71 39.63 0.89
CA THR A 261 9.48 40.84 1.17
C THR A 261 10.52 40.63 2.27
N VAL A 262 11.48 41.55 2.39
CA VAL A 262 12.45 41.57 3.50
C VAL A 262 11.75 41.65 4.86
N ALA A 263 10.61 42.35 4.95
CA ALA A 263 9.82 42.43 6.17
C ALA A 263 9.27 41.05 6.57
N ASP A 264 8.77 40.29 5.60
CA ASP A 264 8.26 38.94 5.82
C ASP A 264 9.36 37.99 6.25
N MET A 265 10.51 38.01 5.57
CA MET A 265 11.68 37.21 5.94
C MET A 265 12.14 37.55 7.36
N THR A 266 12.21 38.83 7.72
CA THR A 266 12.61 39.27 9.07
C THR A 266 11.66 38.71 10.13
N LEU A 267 10.34 38.80 9.88
CA LEU A 267 9.33 38.31 10.81
C LEU A 267 9.35 36.77 10.92
N ALA A 268 9.51 36.07 9.79
CA ALA A 268 9.59 34.62 9.74
C ALA A 268 10.82 34.08 10.50
N LEU A 269 12.00 34.69 10.30
CA LEU A 269 13.21 34.32 11.04
C LEU A 269 13.08 34.60 12.55
N ALA A 270 12.44 35.71 12.93
CA ALA A 270 12.16 36.00 14.34
C ALA A 270 11.17 35.02 14.98
N ALA A 271 10.28 34.43 14.19
CA ALA A 271 9.35 33.40 14.62
C ALA A 271 9.98 32.01 14.75
N GLY A 272 11.17 31.79 14.18
CA GLY A 272 11.86 30.50 14.22
C GLY A 272 11.29 29.47 13.24
N VAL A 273 10.88 29.90 12.04
CA VAL A 273 10.48 28.98 10.97
C VAL A 273 11.66 28.13 10.47
N ASP A 274 11.40 26.97 9.90
CA ASP A 274 12.44 26.06 9.42
C ASP A 274 12.82 26.30 7.96
N CYS A 275 11.88 26.79 7.17
CA CYS A 275 12.06 26.95 5.74
C CYS A 275 11.22 28.12 5.22
N LEU A 276 11.80 28.90 4.31
CA LEU A 276 11.10 29.93 3.55
C LEU A 276 10.68 29.33 2.21
N ALA A 277 9.40 29.47 1.88
CA ALA A 277 8.97 29.32 0.50
C ALA A 277 8.95 30.69 -0.15
N HIS A 278 9.56 30.71 -1.32
CA HIS A 278 9.95 31.88 -2.08
C HIS A 278 11.15 32.61 -1.45
N MET A 279 11.90 33.29 -2.31
CA MET A 279 12.86 34.30 -1.90
C MET A 279 12.18 35.67 -1.95
N PRO A 280 12.45 36.62 -1.03
CA PRO A 280 11.93 37.97 -1.18
C PRO A 280 12.31 38.62 -2.52
N ALA A 281 11.36 39.37 -3.10
CA ALA A 281 11.53 40.03 -4.39
C ALA A 281 12.31 41.35 -4.28
N ASP A 282 12.26 42.01 -3.13
CA ASP A 282 13.07 43.18 -2.80
C ASP A 282 14.50 42.79 -2.42
N HIS A 283 15.42 43.75 -2.43
CA HIS A 283 16.83 43.48 -2.15
C HIS A 283 17.03 43.05 -0.69
N VAL A 284 17.39 41.78 -0.48
CA VAL A 284 17.66 41.23 0.86
C VAL A 284 19.06 41.64 1.33
N PRO A 285 19.22 42.28 2.51
CA PRO A 285 20.55 42.54 3.07
C PRO A 285 21.31 41.24 3.38
N ASP A 286 22.62 41.20 3.09
CA ASP A 286 23.47 40.02 3.39
C ASP A 286 23.40 39.58 4.85
N GLU A 287 23.22 40.53 5.79
CA GLU A 287 23.08 40.22 7.22
C GLU A 287 21.87 39.33 7.48
N LEU A 288 20.74 39.59 6.82
CA LEU A 288 19.54 38.79 6.96
C LEU A 288 19.69 37.41 6.31
N LEU A 289 20.43 37.34 5.19
CA LEU A 289 20.81 36.07 4.58
C LEU A 289 21.68 35.23 5.53
N ARG A 290 22.72 35.84 6.14
CA ARG A 290 23.57 35.16 7.13
C ARG A 290 22.79 34.72 8.35
N GLN A 291 21.86 35.54 8.84
CA GLN A 291 20.98 35.15 9.93
C GLN A 291 20.19 33.88 9.59
N ALA A 292 19.62 33.78 8.39
CA ALA A 292 18.91 32.57 7.95
C ALA A 292 19.85 31.34 7.94
N ILE A 293 21.09 31.49 7.48
CA ILE A 293 22.10 30.42 7.46
C ILE A 293 22.44 29.98 8.89
N GLU A 294 22.73 30.93 9.79
CA GLU A 294 23.05 30.66 11.19
C GLU A 294 21.91 29.94 11.92
N GLN A 295 20.66 30.26 11.56
CA GLN A 295 19.47 29.60 12.08
C GLN A 295 19.14 28.27 11.37
N ASN A 296 19.96 27.84 10.41
CA ASN A 296 19.75 26.64 9.59
C ASN A 296 18.42 26.62 8.81
N VAL A 297 17.96 27.80 8.39
CA VAL A 297 16.72 27.95 7.62
C VAL A 297 16.99 27.61 6.15
N PHE A 298 16.15 26.73 5.60
CA PHE A 298 16.17 26.42 4.17
C PHE A 298 15.42 27.48 3.37
N ILE A 299 15.77 27.63 2.09
CA ILE A 299 14.98 28.44 1.17
C ILE A 299 14.59 27.59 -0.04
N ILE A 300 13.30 27.56 -0.36
CA ILE A 300 12.75 27.02 -1.60
C ILE A 300 12.41 28.24 -2.49
N PRO A 301 13.29 28.64 -3.44
CA PRO A 301 13.19 29.97 -4.05
C PRO A 301 12.02 30.15 -5.01
N THR A 302 11.62 29.07 -5.69
CA THR A 302 10.60 29.04 -6.75
C THR A 302 10.84 30.14 -7.80
N LEU A 303 12.07 30.22 -8.31
CA LEU A 303 12.47 31.22 -9.29
C LEU A 303 11.52 31.29 -10.50
N ALA A 304 11.10 30.12 -11.02
CA ALA A 304 10.33 29.99 -12.25
C ALA A 304 8.89 30.54 -12.16
N VAL A 305 8.22 30.37 -11.02
CA VAL A 305 6.88 30.95 -10.81
C VAL A 305 6.96 32.45 -10.50
N THR A 306 7.97 32.85 -9.73
CA THR A 306 8.10 34.23 -9.25
C THR A 306 8.51 35.14 -10.41
N GLU A 307 9.41 34.71 -11.31
CA GLU A 307 9.83 35.53 -12.45
C GLU A 307 8.69 35.92 -13.40
N LYS A 308 7.65 35.06 -13.50
CA LYS A 308 6.43 35.31 -14.28
C LYS A 308 5.55 36.39 -13.66
N SER A 309 5.75 36.68 -12.39
CA SER A 309 5.00 37.68 -11.63
C SER A 309 5.69 39.05 -11.63
N LEU A 310 7.01 39.07 -11.84
CA LEU A 310 7.82 40.29 -11.85
C LEU A 310 7.65 41.09 -13.15
N ALA A 311 7.54 42.41 -13.04
CA ALA A 311 7.13 43.29 -14.14
C ALA A 311 8.24 43.54 -15.17
N GLY A 312 9.52 43.42 -14.76
CA GLY A 312 10.66 43.81 -15.61
C GLY A 312 11.96 43.08 -15.30
N ALA A 313 12.94 43.25 -16.19
CA ALA A 313 14.25 42.60 -16.09
C ALA A 313 15.06 43.04 -14.85
N GLU A 314 14.92 44.30 -14.43
CA GLU A 314 15.61 44.81 -13.24
C GLU A 314 15.13 44.14 -11.95
N GLU A 315 13.82 43.96 -11.78
CA GLU A 315 13.23 43.24 -10.65
C GLU A 315 13.69 41.78 -10.62
N ARG A 316 13.67 41.10 -11.79
CA ARG A 316 14.19 39.73 -11.91
C ARG A 316 15.66 39.64 -11.53
N ALA A 317 16.50 40.60 -11.95
CA ALA A 317 17.91 40.62 -11.61
C ALA A 317 18.17 40.78 -10.11
N VAL A 318 17.38 41.60 -9.41
CA VAL A 318 17.44 41.73 -7.94
C VAL A 318 17.05 40.41 -7.28
N PHE A 319 15.95 39.82 -7.71
CA PHE A 319 15.45 38.56 -7.18
C PHE A 319 16.44 37.40 -7.38
N TYR A 320 17.02 37.24 -8.57
CA TYR A 320 18.08 36.26 -8.85
C TYR A 320 19.33 36.50 -8.02
N SER A 321 19.73 37.76 -7.86
CA SER A 321 20.86 38.14 -7.01
C SER A 321 20.66 37.75 -5.55
N ASN A 322 19.44 37.80 -5.00
CA ASN A 322 19.16 37.34 -3.64
C ASN A 322 19.48 35.84 -3.47
N VAL A 323 19.03 35.00 -4.41
CA VAL A 323 19.29 33.55 -4.37
C VAL A 323 20.76 33.24 -4.60
N ARG A 324 21.40 33.91 -5.57
CA ARG A 324 22.84 33.79 -5.82
C ARG A 324 23.67 34.13 -4.59
N ARG A 325 23.40 35.27 -3.94
CA ARG A 325 24.13 35.69 -2.73
C ARG A 325 23.89 34.74 -1.57
N PHE A 326 22.66 34.26 -1.37
CA PHE A 326 22.39 33.26 -0.34
C PHE A 326 23.18 31.96 -0.58
N HIS A 327 23.21 31.49 -1.82
CA HIS A 327 24.03 30.35 -2.24
C HIS A 327 25.53 30.57 -2.00
N GLU A 328 26.09 31.70 -2.47
CA GLU A 328 27.52 32.05 -2.31
C GLU A 328 27.94 32.19 -0.83
N LEU A 329 27.01 32.57 0.04
CA LEU A 329 27.23 32.65 1.49
C LEU A 329 27.15 31.29 2.19
N GLY A 330 26.85 30.20 1.47
CA GLY A 330 26.73 28.84 2.01
C GLY A 330 25.32 28.46 2.46
N GLY A 331 24.30 29.17 1.98
CA GLY A 331 22.90 28.90 2.27
C GLY A 331 22.39 27.60 1.66
N ARG A 332 21.40 27.00 2.32
CA ARG A 332 20.83 25.70 1.95
C ARG A 332 19.56 25.89 1.14
N LEU A 333 19.59 25.41 -0.10
CA LEU A 333 18.52 25.55 -1.07
C LEU A 333 17.83 24.20 -1.32
N ALA A 334 16.52 24.23 -1.43
CA ALA A 334 15.70 23.08 -1.83
C ALA A 334 14.95 23.39 -3.13
N LEU A 335 14.82 22.39 -3.98
CA LEU A 335 14.13 22.50 -5.27
C LEU A 335 12.61 22.54 -5.05
N GLY A 336 11.95 23.53 -5.65
CA GLY A 336 10.50 23.60 -5.76
C GLY A 336 10.10 24.69 -6.74
N ASP A 337 9.07 24.44 -7.55
CA ASP A 337 8.71 25.30 -8.68
C ASP A 337 7.28 25.87 -8.59
N ASP A 338 6.58 25.57 -7.49
CA ASP A 338 5.20 25.98 -7.26
C ASP A 338 4.25 25.43 -8.34
N ALA A 339 4.52 24.21 -8.82
CA ALA A 339 3.72 23.57 -9.87
C ALA A 339 2.24 23.46 -9.47
N GLY A 340 1.33 23.85 -10.37
CA GLY A 340 -0.12 23.86 -10.10
C GLY A 340 -0.72 25.26 -10.04
N VAL A 341 0.10 26.30 -9.93
CA VAL A 341 -0.30 27.70 -10.12
C VAL A 341 0.35 28.31 -11.36
N ARG A 342 -0.21 29.42 -11.87
CA ARG A 342 0.36 30.27 -12.94
C ARG A 342 0.84 29.49 -14.20
N ASN A 343 0.11 28.45 -14.58
CA ASN A 343 0.44 27.58 -15.74
C ASN A 343 1.86 27.00 -15.67
N MET A 344 2.31 26.64 -14.47
CA MET A 344 3.52 25.83 -14.29
C MET A 344 3.22 24.39 -14.73
N ASP A 345 4.07 23.85 -15.59
CA ASP A 345 3.90 22.51 -16.13
C ASP A 345 4.04 21.45 -15.03
N PRO A 346 3.18 20.42 -14.99
CA PRO A 346 3.40 19.28 -14.13
C PRO A 346 4.57 18.44 -14.62
N GLY A 347 5.38 17.93 -13.68
CA GLY A 347 6.48 17.03 -13.98
C GLY A 347 7.81 17.49 -13.40
N PHE A 348 8.89 17.14 -14.09
CA PHE A 348 10.24 17.47 -13.68
C PHE A 348 10.46 18.99 -13.79
N PRO A 349 10.85 19.68 -12.70
CA PRO A 349 10.89 21.15 -12.60
C PRO A 349 12.08 21.75 -13.35
N THR A 350 12.10 21.57 -14.67
CA THR A 350 13.24 21.90 -15.55
C THR A 350 13.52 23.41 -15.56
N ALA A 351 12.46 24.23 -15.58
CA ALA A 351 12.61 25.68 -15.57
C ALA A 351 13.30 26.17 -14.28
N GLU A 352 12.89 25.64 -13.12
CA GLU A 352 13.50 25.97 -11.83
C GLU A 352 14.96 25.54 -11.78
N ILE A 353 15.26 24.32 -12.22
CA ILE A 353 16.64 23.79 -12.27
C ILE A 353 17.54 24.66 -13.14
N ASN A 354 17.07 25.07 -14.32
CA ASN A 354 17.85 25.93 -15.21
C ASN A 354 18.11 27.30 -14.58
N LEU A 355 17.11 27.91 -13.93
CA LEU A 355 17.29 29.19 -13.24
C LEU A 355 18.23 29.08 -12.04
N LEU A 356 18.14 27.99 -11.25
CA LEU A 356 19.08 27.74 -10.16
C LEU A 356 20.52 27.59 -10.68
N HIS A 357 20.70 26.93 -11.83
CA HIS A 357 22.01 26.79 -12.45
C HIS A 357 22.56 28.11 -13.00
N GLU A 358 21.79 28.74 -13.89
CA GLU A 358 22.24 29.86 -14.72
C GLU A 358 22.23 31.18 -13.95
N GLU A 359 21.21 31.39 -13.11
CA GLU A 359 20.98 32.66 -12.42
C GLU A 359 21.44 32.63 -10.97
N ALA A 360 21.25 31.53 -10.23
CA ALA A 360 21.74 31.41 -8.86
C ALA A 360 23.16 30.81 -8.75
N GLY A 361 23.68 30.26 -9.84
CA GLY A 361 25.07 29.78 -9.92
C GLY A 361 25.31 28.43 -9.25
N LEU A 362 24.27 27.63 -9.01
CA LEU A 362 24.42 26.29 -8.44
C LEU A 362 25.10 25.37 -9.46
N THR A 363 26.09 24.61 -9.01
CA THR A 363 26.70 23.56 -9.81
C THR A 363 25.71 22.42 -10.07
N PRO A 364 25.91 21.58 -11.11
CA PRO A 364 25.08 20.40 -11.34
C PRO A 364 24.94 19.50 -10.11
N PHE A 365 25.99 19.41 -9.31
CA PHE A 365 26.00 18.65 -8.07
C PHE A 365 25.10 19.24 -6.99
N GLU A 366 25.20 20.56 -6.77
CA GLU A 366 24.35 21.29 -5.83
C GLU A 366 22.88 21.25 -6.24
N ILE A 367 22.59 21.26 -7.54
CA ILE A 367 21.22 21.08 -8.06
C ILE A 367 20.67 19.70 -7.67
N ILE A 368 21.46 18.64 -7.84
CA ILE A 368 21.03 17.29 -7.47
C ILE A 368 20.81 17.19 -5.96
N LYS A 369 21.68 17.79 -5.14
CA LYS A 369 21.47 17.89 -3.69
C LYS A 369 20.20 18.67 -3.34
N ALA A 370 19.98 19.83 -3.95
CA ALA A 370 18.79 20.66 -3.78
C ALA A 370 17.51 19.89 -4.14
N ALA A 371 17.59 19.00 -5.14
CA ALA A 371 16.49 18.16 -5.61
C ALA A 371 16.30 16.85 -4.81
N THR A 372 17.20 16.52 -3.88
CA THR A 372 17.20 15.22 -3.17
C THR A 372 17.37 15.43 -1.67
N SER A 373 18.59 15.37 -1.13
CA SER A 373 18.83 15.39 0.31
C SER A 373 18.45 16.72 0.98
N GLU A 374 18.71 17.86 0.34
CA GLU A 374 18.34 19.16 0.92
C GLU A 374 16.83 19.40 0.87
N ALA A 375 16.15 18.97 -0.20
CA ALA A 375 14.69 18.99 -0.26
C ALA A 375 14.06 18.06 0.79
N ALA A 376 14.60 16.86 0.99
CA ALA A 376 14.12 15.96 2.04
C ALA A 376 14.31 16.58 3.44
N ALA A 377 15.44 17.21 3.68
CA ALA A 377 15.76 17.84 4.97
C ALA A 377 14.91 19.10 5.23
N ALA A 378 14.65 19.91 4.20
CA ALA A 378 13.75 21.07 4.28
C ALA A 378 12.33 20.66 4.68
N LEU A 379 11.87 19.49 4.23
CA LEU A 379 10.56 18.91 4.55
C LEU A 379 10.56 18.05 5.84
N GLY A 380 11.72 17.76 6.44
CA GLY A 380 11.84 16.90 7.62
C GLY A 380 11.64 15.40 7.35
N ILE A 381 11.89 14.94 6.13
CA ILE A 381 11.70 13.55 5.69
C ILE A 381 13.01 12.88 5.21
N ASP A 382 14.15 13.49 5.49
CA ASP A 382 15.50 13.03 5.14
C ASP A 382 15.89 11.68 5.75
N HIS A 383 15.17 11.24 6.79
CA HIS A 383 15.28 9.91 7.37
C HIS A 383 14.55 8.81 6.56
N MET A 384 13.83 9.18 5.49
CA MET A 384 13.06 8.26 4.66
C MET A 384 13.48 8.26 3.19
N VAL A 385 13.77 9.43 2.62
CA VAL A 385 14.00 9.64 1.18
C VAL A 385 15.08 10.71 0.94
N GLY A 386 15.42 10.96 -0.33
CA GLY A 386 16.38 12.00 -0.73
C GLY A 386 17.84 11.56 -0.72
N SER A 387 18.12 10.31 -0.34
CA SER A 387 19.44 9.69 -0.51
C SER A 387 19.35 8.19 -0.65
N LEU A 388 20.32 7.60 -1.35
CA LEU A 388 20.45 6.16 -1.53
C LEU A 388 21.34 5.57 -0.44
N VAL A 389 20.73 5.30 0.72
CA VAL A 389 21.39 4.66 1.86
C VAL A 389 20.54 3.51 2.42
N PRO A 390 21.15 2.49 3.04
CA PRO A 390 20.41 1.41 3.68
C PRO A 390 19.36 1.93 4.68
N GLY A 391 18.16 1.36 4.62
CA GLY A 391 17.02 1.75 5.45
C GLY A 391 16.09 2.78 4.80
N HIS A 392 16.56 3.60 3.85
CA HIS A 392 15.68 4.53 3.13
C HIS A 392 14.71 3.80 2.20
N LEU A 393 13.62 4.48 1.82
CA LEU A 393 12.75 4.00 0.76
C LEU A 393 13.54 3.84 -0.54
N ALA A 394 13.23 2.80 -1.29
CA ALA A 394 13.82 2.52 -2.59
C ALA A 394 13.22 3.44 -3.67
N ASP A 395 13.57 4.72 -3.55
CA ASP A 395 13.23 5.81 -4.45
C ASP A 395 14.48 6.18 -5.24
N LEU A 396 14.53 5.76 -6.50
CA LEU A 396 15.70 6.00 -7.36
C LEU A 396 15.31 6.23 -8.81
N ILE A 397 16.20 6.92 -9.53
CA ILE A 397 16.14 7.09 -10.96
C ILE A 397 17.45 6.62 -11.59
N ALA A 398 17.41 6.19 -12.85
CA ALA A 398 18.61 6.02 -13.66
C ALA A 398 18.52 6.90 -14.90
N VAL A 399 19.62 7.60 -15.22
CA VAL A 399 19.73 8.52 -16.36
C VAL A 399 20.89 8.10 -17.26
N ALA A 400 20.79 8.45 -18.54
CA ALA A 400 21.86 8.17 -19.50
C ALA A 400 23.05 9.11 -19.26
N GLY A 401 24.27 8.56 -19.26
CA GLY A 401 25.49 9.36 -19.17
C GLY A 401 25.71 10.01 -17.80
N ASP A 402 26.44 11.12 -17.79
CA ASP A 402 26.87 11.82 -16.58
C ASP A 402 26.04 13.11 -16.35
N PRO A 403 25.13 13.14 -15.35
CA PRO A 403 24.33 14.32 -15.06
C PRO A 403 25.15 15.49 -14.52
N MET A 404 26.42 15.27 -14.12
CA MET A 404 27.34 16.36 -13.77
C MET A 404 27.85 17.13 -14.99
N ALA A 405 27.84 16.49 -16.16
CA ALA A 405 28.26 17.10 -17.42
C ALA A 405 27.08 17.67 -18.22
N ASP A 406 25.89 17.08 -18.08
CA ASP A 406 24.68 17.50 -18.79
C ASP A 406 23.44 17.30 -17.91
N LEU A 407 22.92 18.38 -17.33
CA LEU A 407 21.72 18.35 -16.49
C LEU A 407 20.45 17.97 -17.26
N SER A 408 20.43 18.10 -18.59
CA SER A 408 19.22 17.85 -19.39
C SER A 408 18.77 16.38 -19.32
N VAL A 409 19.69 15.46 -19.03
CA VAL A 409 19.41 14.02 -18.88
C VAL A 409 18.48 13.73 -17.71
N LEU A 410 18.46 14.59 -16.67
CA LEU A 410 17.64 14.39 -15.47
C LEU A 410 16.14 14.43 -15.77
N SER A 411 15.73 15.21 -16.77
CA SER A 411 14.33 15.29 -17.22
C SER A 411 13.83 14.04 -17.97
N ARG A 412 14.74 13.10 -18.29
CA ARG A 412 14.46 11.93 -19.15
C ARG A 412 15.00 10.64 -18.54
N PRO A 413 14.54 10.24 -17.34
CA PRO A 413 15.01 9.02 -16.70
C PRO A 413 14.69 7.78 -17.55
N LEU A 414 15.66 6.88 -17.63
CA LEU A 414 15.55 5.55 -18.22
C LEU A 414 14.80 4.60 -17.30
N LEU A 415 15.03 4.73 -15.99
CA LEU A 415 14.42 3.94 -14.93
C LEU A 415 13.89 4.89 -13.86
N VAL A 416 12.70 4.61 -13.34
CA VAL A 416 12.20 5.22 -12.10
C VAL A 416 11.63 4.12 -11.21
N ILE A 417 12.12 4.06 -9.98
CA ILE A 417 11.61 3.21 -8.91
C ILE A 417 11.15 4.11 -7.77
N LYS A 418 9.97 3.84 -7.22
CA LYS A 418 9.39 4.56 -6.08
C LYS A 418 8.89 3.54 -5.06
N GLY A 419 9.44 3.57 -3.85
CA GLY A 419 9.17 2.63 -2.78
C GLY A 419 9.32 1.17 -3.24
N GLY A 420 10.35 0.87 -4.03
CA GLY A 420 10.60 -0.48 -4.57
C GLY A 420 9.74 -0.88 -5.78
N LEU A 421 8.76 -0.05 -6.17
CA LEU A 421 7.92 -0.29 -7.34
C LEU A 421 8.52 0.37 -8.59
N ILE A 422 8.66 -0.40 -9.66
CA ILE A 422 9.10 0.11 -10.96
C ILE A 422 7.98 0.93 -11.59
N ILE A 423 8.16 2.25 -11.67
CA ILE A 423 7.21 3.19 -12.27
C ILE A 423 7.45 3.34 -13.78
N ARG A 424 8.73 3.35 -14.16
CA ARG A 424 9.16 3.52 -15.55
C ARG A 424 10.40 2.67 -15.80
N THR A 425 10.42 2.00 -16.94
CA THR A 425 11.64 1.43 -17.52
C THR A 425 11.58 1.63 -19.03
N VAL A 426 12.62 2.20 -19.61
CA VAL A 426 12.85 2.24 -21.05
C VAL A 426 13.77 1.06 -21.35
N ALA A 427 13.28 0.07 -22.10
CA ALA A 427 14.11 -1.08 -22.46
C ALA A 427 15.39 -0.59 -23.15
N THR A 428 16.53 -0.67 -22.46
CA THR A 428 17.86 -0.26 -22.95
C THR A 428 18.43 -1.21 -24.01
N GLY A 429 17.64 -2.16 -24.50
CA GLY A 429 18.00 -3.07 -25.60
C GLY A 429 18.99 -4.17 -25.23
N ARG A 430 19.91 -3.95 -24.29
CA ARG A 430 20.81 -5.01 -23.79
C ARG A 430 20.16 -5.77 -22.64
N ARG A 431 19.74 -7.00 -22.92
CA ARG A 431 19.39 -7.97 -21.87
C ARG A 431 20.61 -8.82 -21.57
N LEU A 432 21.12 -8.70 -20.33
CA LEU A 432 22.23 -9.52 -19.84
C LEU A 432 21.78 -10.88 -19.29
N ALA A 433 20.49 -11.07 -18.98
CA ALA A 433 19.94 -12.33 -18.48
C ALA A 433 18.84 -12.88 -19.40
N PRO A 434 18.59 -14.21 -19.38
CA PRO A 434 17.45 -14.78 -20.08
C PRO A 434 16.12 -14.14 -19.68
N LEU A 435 15.17 -14.03 -20.61
CA LEU A 435 13.80 -13.67 -20.30
C LEU A 435 12.97 -14.92 -20.05
N ILE A 436 12.17 -14.91 -18.98
CA ILE A 436 11.20 -15.97 -18.71
C ILE A 436 9.80 -15.36 -18.73
N GLU A 437 8.99 -15.80 -19.69
CA GLU A 437 7.55 -15.52 -19.76
C GLU A 437 6.81 -16.79 -19.32
N ILE A 438 6.12 -16.73 -18.18
CA ILE A 438 5.25 -17.83 -17.73
C ILE A 438 3.90 -17.66 -18.41
N LEU A 439 3.53 -18.63 -19.23
CA LEU A 439 2.28 -18.63 -20.00
C LEU A 439 1.16 -19.36 -19.24
N GLN A 440 1.51 -20.42 -18.49
CA GLN A 440 0.64 -21.11 -17.55
C GLN A 440 1.45 -21.59 -16.33
N PRO A 441 0.91 -21.46 -15.10
CA PRO A 441 -0.36 -20.81 -14.77
C PRO A 441 -0.31 -19.29 -14.97
N VAL A 442 -1.48 -18.68 -15.13
CA VAL A 442 -1.66 -17.22 -15.17
C VAL A 442 -1.89 -16.75 -13.74
N ALA A 443 -1.36 -15.57 -13.40
CA ALA A 443 -1.65 -14.89 -12.14
C ALA A 443 -3.11 -14.39 -12.12
N ASP A 444 -4.05 -15.31 -11.88
CA ASP A 444 -5.49 -15.06 -11.73
C ASP A 444 -5.91 -15.51 -10.31
N THR A 445 -6.98 -14.92 -9.78
CA THR A 445 -7.59 -15.30 -8.49
C THR A 445 -8.42 -16.58 -8.58
N ARG A 446 -8.75 -17.03 -9.80
CA ARG A 446 -9.50 -18.27 -10.02
C ARG A 446 -8.66 -19.50 -9.66
N PRO A 447 -9.17 -20.39 -8.79
CA PRO A 447 -8.42 -21.59 -8.40
C PRO A 447 -8.37 -22.61 -9.54
N TYR A 448 -7.18 -23.18 -9.74
CA TYR A 448 -6.96 -24.32 -10.63
C TYR A 448 -7.52 -25.61 -10.02
N LYS A 449 -8.09 -26.47 -10.87
CA LYS A 449 -8.69 -27.77 -10.50
C LYS A 449 -8.32 -28.86 -11.50
N GLY A 450 -8.08 -30.08 -11.03
CA GLY A 450 -7.77 -31.25 -11.85
C GLY A 450 -6.32 -31.32 -12.33
N SER A 451 -5.96 -30.54 -13.36
CA SER A 451 -4.62 -30.56 -13.94
C SER A 451 -4.19 -29.15 -14.33
N LEU A 452 -2.97 -28.80 -13.98
CA LEU A 452 -2.33 -27.54 -14.34
C LEU A 452 -1.18 -27.83 -15.30
N THR A 453 -1.30 -27.39 -16.55
CA THR A 453 -0.17 -27.38 -17.48
C THR A 453 0.80 -26.28 -17.11
N VAL A 454 2.10 -26.59 -17.12
CA VAL A 454 3.17 -25.61 -16.96
C VAL A 454 3.73 -25.27 -18.34
N ASP A 455 3.44 -24.05 -18.80
CA ASP A 455 3.92 -23.54 -20.08
C ASP A 455 4.74 -22.28 -19.83
N ALA A 456 5.97 -22.25 -20.34
CA ALA A 456 6.83 -21.10 -20.24
C ALA A 456 7.67 -20.91 -21.50
N LYS A 457 7.88 -19.65 -21.87
CA LYS A 457 8.78 -19.27 -22.93
C LYS A 457 10.03 -18.66 -22.32
N VAL A 458 11.16 -19.32 -22.53
CA VAL A 458 12.47 -18.83 -22.09
C VAL A 458 13.26 -18.36 -23.30
N THR A 459 13.63 -17.08 -23.32
CA THR A 459 14.41 -16.47 -24.39
C THR A 459 15.82 -16.15 -23.86
N PRO A 460 16.91 -16.62 -24.49
CA PRO A 460 18.26 -16.27 -24.07
C PRO A 460 18.52 -14.76 -24.12
N ALA A 461 19.52 -14.31 -23.35
CA ALA A 461 20.11 -12.98 -23.51
C ALA A 461 20.68 -12.77 -24.94
N GLU A 462 20.77 -11.53 -25.39
CA GLU A 462 21.19 -11.23 -26.77
C GLU A 462 22.62 -11.74 -27.03
N GLY A 463 22.78 -12.55 -28.09
CA GLY A 463 24.05 -13.19 -28.43
C GLY A 463 24.49 -14.34 -27.50
N ARG A 464 23.61 -14.83 -26.62
CA ARG A 464 23.88 -15.93 -25.67
C ARG A 464 23.08 -17.19 -25.96
N ARG A 465 23.44 -18.29 -25.31
CA ARG A 465 22.68 -19.55 -25.31
C ARG A 465 22.22 -19.88 -23.90
N LEU A 466 21.07 -20.55 -23.79
CA LEU A 466 20.64 -21.11 -22.51
C LEU A 466 21.55 -22.28 -22.11
N GLY A 467 22.04 -22.23 -20.88
CA GLY A 467 22.77 -23.31 -20.23
C GLY A 467 21.83 -24.25 -19.47
N SER A 468 20.88 -23.71 -18.71
CA SER A 468 19.88 -24.50 -17.99
C SER A 468 18.57 -23.76 -17.76
N VAL A 469 17.48 -24.52 -17.66
CA VAL A 469 16.17 -24.10 -17.20
C VAL A 469 15.72 -25.06 -16.10
N THR A 470 15.34 -24.51 -14.96
CA THR A 470 14.86 -25.22 -13.78
C THR A 470 13.43 -24.76 -13.50
N ILE A 471 12.51 -25.68 -13.21
CA ILE A 471 11.16 -25.35 -12.74
C ILE A 471 10.95 -26.01 -11.39
N ASP A 472 10.49 -25.25 -10.42
CA ASP A 472 10.15 -25.70 -9.08
C ASP A 472 8.74 -25.30 -8.68
N LEU A 473 8.12 -26.07 -7.80
CA LEU A 473 6.84 -25.80 -7.18
C LEU A 473 7.03 -25.78 -5.67
N ASP A 474 6.77 -24.63 -5.04
CA ASP A 474 7.02 -24.42 -3.61
C ASP A 474 8.42 -24.85 -3.17
N HIS A 475 9.42 -24.51 -4.01
CA HIS A 475 10.84 -24.87 -3.85
C HIS A 475 11.20 -26.35 -4.07
N GLU A 476 10.25 -27.21 -4.45
CA GLU A 476 10.52 -28.57 -4.88
C GLU A 476 10.75 -28.65 -6.39
N LEU A 477 11.89 -29.23 -6.80
CA LEU A 477 12.28 -29.35 -8.21
C LEU A 477 11.29 -30.23 -8.99
N LEU A 478 10.66 -29.65 -10.02
CA LEU A 478 9.78 -30.36 -10.95
C LEU A 478 10.45 -30.68 -12.28
N TYR A 479 11.36 -29.81 -12.76
CA TYR A 479 11.99 -29.95 -14.06
C TYR A 479 13.39 -29.35 -14.07
N PHE A 480 14.31 -29.97 -14.81
CA PHE A 480 15.62 -29.44 -15.15
C PHE A 480 15.99 -29.84 -16.58
N GLY A 481 16.36 -28.87 -17.42
CA GLY A 481 16.72 -29.10 -18.81
C GLY A 481 17.56 -27.98 -19.42
N ALA A 482 18.02 -28.14 -20.66
CA ALA A 482 18.74 -27.09 -21.39
C ALA A 482 17.81 -26.04 -22.03
N ALA A 483 16.51 -26.29 -22.02
CA ALA A 483 15.44 -25.41 -22.51
C ALA A 483 14.19 -25.60 -21.64
N ALA A 484 13.20 -24.74 -21.80
CA ALA A 484 11.89 -24.95 -21.16
C ALA A 484 11.20 -26.22 -21.71
N PRO A 485 10.37 -26.91 -20.89
CA PRO A 485 9.57 -28.02 -21.37
C PRO A 485 8.66 -27.57 -22.52
N ALA A 486 8.40 -28.47 -23.47
CA ALA A 486 7.42 -28.23 -24.52
C ALA A 486 6.02 -28.03 -23.92
N ALA A 487 5.16 -27.30 -24.63
CA ALA A 487 3.82 -27.04 -24.13
C ALA A 487 3.07 -28.35 -23.86
N GLY A 488 2.54 -28.51 -22.64
CA GLY A 488 1.89 -29.75 -22.20
C GLY A 488 2.82 -30.89 -21.74
N GLU A 489 4.13 -30.72 -21.77
CA GLU A 489 5.09 -31.75 -21.31
C GLU A 489 5.15 -31.84 -19.78
N LEU A 490 5.09 -30.69 -19.09
CA LEU A 490 5.04 -30.64 -17.64
C LEU A 490 3.61 -30.33 -17.17
N VAL A 491 3.00 -31.28 -16.47
CA VAL A 491 1.64 -31.16 -15.94
C VAL A 491 1.65 -31.46 -14.44
N ILE A 492 1.12 -30.53 -13.65
CA ILE A 492 0.94 -30.66 -12.21
C ILE A 492 -0.48 -31.18 -11.96
N ALA A 493 -0.59 -32.33 -11.28
CA ALA A 493 -1.87 -32.83 -10.79
C ALA A 493 -2.29 -32.01 -9.56
N THR A 494 -3.12 -30.98 -9.76
CA THR A 494 -3.55 -30.08 -8.67
C THR A 494 -4.24 -30.79 -7.50
N PRO A 495 -4.92 -31.94 -7.65
CA PRO A 495 -5.45 -32.71 -6.51
C PRO A 495 -4.40 -33.23 -5.54
N ASN A 496 -3.12 -33.27 -5.93
CA ASN A 496 -2.02 -33.67 -5.03
C ASN A 496 -1.49 -32.48 -4.22
N LEU A 497 -1.95 -31.27 -4.49
CA LEU A 497 -1.59 -30.06 -3.77
C LEU A 497 -2.61 -29.78 -2.65
N GLN A 498 -2.13 -29.14 -1.58
CA GLN A 498 -3.02 -28.59 -0.56
C GLN A 498 -3.90 -27.48 -1.16
N ASP A 499 -5.00 -27.13 -0.52
CA ASP A 499 -5.78 -25.97 -0.93
C ASP A 499 -5.10 -24.71 -0.42
N GLY A 500 -4.84 -23.76 -1.31
CA GLY A 500 -4.13 -22.55 -0.95
C GLY A 500 -3.33 -21.98 -2.11
N TRP A 501 -2.44 -21.05 -1.77
CA TRP A 501 -1.53 -20.44 -2.72
C TRP A 501 -0.28 -21.31 -2.86
N HIS A 502 0.09 -21.59 -4.11
CA HIS A 502 1.31 -22.26 -4.50
C HIS A 502 2.12 -21.33 -5.40
N THR A 503 3.45 -21.49 -5.38
CA THR A 503 4.38 -20.70 -6.20
C THR A 503 5.09 -21.61 -7.17
N LEU A 504 4.87 -21.39 -8.47
CA LEU A 504 5.67 -22.00 -9.52
C LEU A 504 6.85 -21.08 -9.85
N GLY A 505 8.07 -21.52 -9.57
CA GLY A 505 9.31 -20.84 -9.92
C GLY A 505 9.92 -21.41 -11.20
N ILE A 506 10.47 -20.54 -12.05
CA ILE A 506 11.25 -20.92 -13.22
C ILE A 506 12.56 -20.14 -13.15
N THR A 507 13.69 -20.82 -13.24
CA THR A 507 15.03 -20.23 -13.28
C THR A 507 15.67 -20.58 -14.61
N ALA A 508 16.25 -19.60 -15.30
CA ALA A 508 16.98 -19.80 -16.54
C ALA A 508 18.39 -19.23 -16.39
N VAL A 509 19.40 -20.00 -16.80
CA VAL A 509 20.82 -19.62 -16.75
C VAL A 509 21.37 -19.70 -18.17
N ASP A 510 22.16 -18.71 -18.58
CA ASP A 510 22.86 -18.70 -19.87
C ASP A 510 24.28 -19.28 -19.79
N ASP A 511 24.95 -19.38 -20.94
CA ASP A 511 26.31 -19.90 -21.05
C ASP A 511 27.42 -18.98 -20.48
N ALA A 512 27.08 -17.77 -20.05
CA ALA A 512 27.95 -16.86 -19.32
C ALA A 512 27.69 -16.87 -17.80
N GLY A 513 26.73 -17.66 -17.33
CA GLY A 513 26.33 -17.73 -15.92
C GLY A 513 25.38 -16.61 -15.49
N ASN A 514 24.87 -15.80 -16.43
CA ASN A 514 23.78 -14.87 -16.12
C ASN A 514 22.51 -15.67 -15.94
N PHE A 515 21.71 -15.32 -14.95
CA PHE A 515 20.47 -16.02 -14.69
C PHE A 515 19.31 -15.06 -14.48
N SER A 516 18.11 -15.57 -14.71
CA SER A 516 16.87 -14.94 -14.32
C SER A 516 15.99 -15.95 -13.62
N ARG A 517 15.15 -15.47 -12.72
CA ARG A 517 14.09 -16.26 -12.11
C ARG A 517 12.78 -15.49 -12.25
N SER A 518 11.74 -16.18 -12.71
CA SER A 518 10.38 -15.68 -12.73
C SER A 518 9.52 -16.66 -11.94
N SER A 519 8.56 -16.15 -11.20
CA SER A 519 7.60 -16.99 -10.49
C SER A 519 6.19 -16.50 -10.71
N VAL A 520 5.23 -17.43 -10.65
CA VAL A 520 3.81 -17.14 -10.65
C VAL A 520 3.17 -17.81 -9.45
N ARG A 521 2.32 -17.07 -8.73
CA ARG A 521 1.45 -17.63 -7.70
C ARG A 521 0.14 -18.05 -8.35
N PHE A 522 -0.31 -19.25 -8.01
CA PHE A 522 -1.62 -19.75 -8.39
C PHE A 522 -2.30 -20.34 -7.17
N ARG A 523 -3.64 -20.33 -7.17
CA ARG A 523 -4.42 -20.93 -6.10
C ARG A 523 -4.99 -22.27 -6.55
N THR A 524 -5.06 -23.21 -5.64
CA THR A 524 -5.80 -24.46 -5.79
C THR A 524 -7.02 -24.45 -4.86
N HIS A 525 -8.11 -25.05 -5.32
CA HIS A 525 -9.28 -25.28 -4.48
C HIS A 525 -9.93 -26.60 -4.89
N ASN A 526 -9.33 -27.68 -4.40
CA ASN A 526 -9.70 -29.06 -4.67
C ASN A 526 -10.61 -29.64 -3.57
N TRP A 527 -10.76 -28.98 -2.42
CA TRP A 527 -11.47 -29.52 -1.25
C TRP A 527 -12.56 -28.58 -0.73
N GLN A 528 -13.70 -29.16 -0.34
CA GLN A 528 -14.81 -28.48 0.34
C GLN A 528 -15.02 -29.07 1.73
N ILE A 529 -15.42 -28.24 2.69
CA ILE A 529 -15.73 -28.70 4.05
C ILE A 529 -17.19 -28.37 4.37
N LEU A 530 -18.00 -29.39 4.64
CA LEU A 530 -19.34 -29.23 5.21
C LEU A 530 -19.22 -29.36 6.73
N VAL A 531 -19.52 -28.27 7.45
CA VAL A 531 -19.59 -28.24 8.91
C VAL A 531 -21.06 -28.09 9.32
N ASP A 532 -21.60 -29.06 10.03
CA ASP A 532 -22.91 -29.02 10.66
C ASP A 532 -22.72 -28.93 12.17
N ASP A 533 -23.01 -27.76 12.74
CA ASP A 533 -22.92 -27.54 14.19
C ASP A 533 -24.08 -28.19 14.95
N ILE A 534 -25.06 -28.73 14.21
CA ILE A 534 -26.26 -29.39 14.75
C ILE A 534 -26.99 -28.42 15.70
N ASP A 535 -27.07 -27.15 15.30
CA ASP A 535 -27.71 -26.09 16.07
C ASP A 535 -29.24 -26.27 16.17
N PRO A 536 -29.88 -25.80 17.25
CA PRO A 536 -31.31 -25.86 17.42
C PRO A 536 -32.00 -24.89 16.45
N PRO A 537 -33.21 -25.19 15.97
CA PRO A 537 -33.98 -24.28 15.14
C PRO A 537 -34.19 -22.95 15.85
N LYS A 538 -34.04 -21.84 15.11
CA LYS A 538 -34.16 -20.49 15.67
C LYS A 538 -35.48 -19.86 15.22
N GLU A 539 -36.23 -19.30 16.17
CA GLU A 539 -37.38 -18.44 15.87
C GLU A 539 -36.89 -17.08 15.38
N MET A 540 -37.18 -16.76 14.13
CA MET A 540 -36.76 -15.51 13.49
C MET A 540 -37.98 -14.66 13.13
N GLY A 541 -38.68 -14.12 14.14
CA GLY A 541 -39.77 -13.15 13.95
C GLY A 541 -40.75 -13.52 12.82
N TRP A 542 -40.86 -12.65 11.80
CA TRP A 542 -41.75 -12.85 10.64
C TRP A 542 -41.48 -14.17 9.86
N PHE A 543 -40.26 -14.71 9.87
CA PHE A 543 -39.86 -15.86 9.07
C PHE A 543 -40.22 -17.23 9.68
N GLY A 544 -40.78 -17.26 10.90
CA GLY A 544 -41.09 -18.51 11.60
C GLY A 544 -39.85 -19.24 12.13
N ILE A 545 -39.95 -20.57 12.25
CA ILE A 545 -38.85 -21.42 12.73
C ILE A 545 -37.94 -21.76 11.54
N MET A 546 -36.66 -21.37 11.61
CA MET A 546 -35.64 -21.82 10.68
C MET A 546 -34.78 -22.92 11.30
N ASP A 547 -34.77 -24.09 10.68
CA ASP A 547 -33.83 -25.18 11.00
C ASP A 547 -32.52 -24.94 10.25
N MET A 548 -31.42 -24.83 11.00
CA MET A 548 -30.07 -24.57 10.49
C MET A 548 -29.26 -25.87 10.31
N ALA A 549 -29.82 -27.02 10.69
CA ALA A 549 -29.16 -28.31 10.54
C ALA A 549 -28.89 -28.63 9.06
N LYS A 550 -27.69 -29.14 8.77
CA LYS A 550 -27.30 -29.57 7.42
C LYS A 550 -27.53 -31.07 7.20
N THR A 551 -28.23 -31.72 8.13
CA THR A 551 -28.69 -33.11 8.01
C THR A 551 -29.76 -33.22 6.92
N SER A 552 -29.51 -34.05 5.89
CA SER A 552 -30.46 -34.32 4.82
C SER A 552 -31.64 -35.18 5.26
N ALA A 553 -31.44 -36.10 6.22
CA ALA A 553 -32.51 -36.92 6.77
C ALA A 553 -32.21 -37.35 8.21
N THR A 554 -33.24 -37.45 9.04
CA THR A 554 -33.13 -37.82 10.45
C THR A 554 -34.28 -38.73 10.85
N SER A 555 -34.05 -39.65 11.78
CA SER A 555 -35.12 -40.39 12.46
C SER A 555 -35.95 -39.47 13.39
N PRO A 556 -37.15 -39.86 13.83
CA PRO A 556 -38.05 -38.96 14.58
C PRO A 556 -37.66 -38.75 16.05
N GLY A 557 -36.81 -39.59 16.64
CA GLY A 557 -36.50 -39.55 18.07
C GLY A 557 -35.36 -38.62 18.46
N TRP A 558 -35.21 -37.47 17.80
CA TRP A 558 -34.20 -36.46 18.16
C TRP A 558 -34.82 -35.20 18.77
N GLN A 559 -34.20 -34.67 19.83
CA GLN A 559 -34.52 -33.37 20.42
C GLN A 559 -33.24 -32.60 20.78
N TYR A 560 -33.38 -31.36 21.26
CA TYR A 560 -32.28 -30.55 21.77
C TYR A 560 -32.28 -30.53 23.30
N ALA A 561 -31.11 -30.68 23.91
CA ALA A 561 -30.91 -30.69 25.36
C ALA A 561 -30.88 -29.27 25.94
N ALA A 562 -31.84 -28.42 25.58
CA ALA A 562 -31.91 -27.02 25.97
C ALA A 562 -31.91 -26.83 27.51
N GLU A 563 -32.44 -27.79 28.26
CA GLU A 563 -32.49 -27.76 29.72
C GLU A 563 -31.15 -28.11 30.41
N GLN A 564 -30.10 -28.47 29.66
CA GLN A 564 -28.78 -28.87 30.19
C GLN A 564 -27.64 -27.91 29.81
N ALA A 565 -27.96 -26.67 29.42
CA ALA A 565 -26.98 -25.68 28.94
C ALA A 565 -25.86 -25.38 29.94
N GLU A 566 -26.15 -25.41 31.24
CA GLU A 566 -25.17 -25.15 32.30
C GLU A 566 -24.03 -26.18 32.32
N LEU A 567 -24.29 -27.42 31.88
CA LEU A 567 -23.27 -28.48 31.78
C LEU A 567 -22.27 -28.22 30.64
N PHE A 568 -22.62 -27.31 29.72
CA PHE A 568 -21.86 -27.00 28.50
C PHE A 568 -21.65 -25.49 28.30
N TYR A 569 -21.50 -24.73 29.39
CA TYR A 569 -21.14 -23.30 29.34
C TYR A 569 -22.15 -22.42 28.57
N GLY A 570 -23.44 -22.76 28.64
CA GLY A 570 -24.50 -22.04 27.95
C GLY A 570 -24.76 -22.51 26.51
N ASP A 571 -24.18 -23.64 26.10
CA ASP A 571 -24.50 -24.28 24.82
C ASP A 571 -25.83 -25.05 24.91
N GLU A 572 -26.92 -24.37 24.58
CA GLU A 572 -28.29 -24.91 24.49
C GLU A 572 -28.51 -25.80 23.25
N GLY A 573 -27.51 -25.92 22.36
CA GLY A 573 -27.66 -26.46 21.02
C GLY A 573 -27.41 -27.96 20.86
N ARG A 574 -27.12 -28.69 21.93
CA ARG A 574 -26.76 -30.11 21.84
C ARG A 574 -27.95 -30.99 21.44
N ARG A 575 -27.77 -31.81 20.40
CA ARG A 575 -28.80 -32.74 19.92
C ARG A 575 -28.68 -34.11 20.60
N VAL A 576 -29.80 -34.63 21.09
CA VAL A 576 -29.91 -35.88 21.88
C VAL A 576 -31.08 -36.74 21.41
N ARG A 577 -31.03 -38.04 21.70
CA ARG A 577 -32.12 -38.96 21.39
C ARG A 577 -33.20 -38.93 22.49
N THR A 578 -34.46 -39.13 22.11
CA THR A 578 -35.61 -39.11 23.06
C THR A 578 -36.06 -40.50 23.48
N THR A 579 -35.58 -41.53 22.80
CA THR A 579 -35.96 -42.92 23.02
C THR A 579 -34.72 -43.80 23.16
N ALA A 580 -34.93 -45.04 23.59
CA ALA A 580 -33.91 -46.08 23.58
C ALA A 580 -33.85 -46.83 22.23
N ASP A 581 -34.64 -46.42 21.24
CA ASP A 581 -34.63 -47.03 19.91
C ASP A 581 -33.40 -46.58 19.10
N PRO A 582 -32.98 -47.32 18.05
CA PRO A 582 -31.92 -46.87 17.17
C PRO A 582 -32.30 -45.61 16.40
N GLU A 583 -31.49 -44.56 16.53
CA GLU A 583 -31.71 -43.26 15.88
C GLU A 583 -30.56 -42.93 14.93
N TYR A 584 -30.86 -42.25 13.80
CA TYR A 584 -29.88 -41.91 12.77
C TYR A 584 -29.96 -40.46 12.30
N LEU A 585 -28.82 -39.97 11.80
CA LEU A 585 -28.67 -38.73 11.03
C LEU A 585 -27.92 -39.03 9.73
N ILE A 586 -28.36 -38.41 8.63
CA ILE A 586 -27.78 -38.57 7.30
C ILE A 586 -27.39 -37.21 6.74
N TRP A 587 -26.21 -37.13 6.10
CA TRP A 587 -25.71 -35.96 5.37
C TRP A 587 -25.41 -36.30 3.92
N GLU A 588 -25.75 -35.39 3.01
CA GLU A 588 -25.23 -35.37 1.63
C GLU A 588 -23.77 -34.90 1.66
N THR A 589 -22.89 -35.77 1.19
CA THR A 589 -21.43 -35.58 1.23
C THR A 589 -20.80 -36.05 -0.09
N PRO A 590 -21.09 -35.37 -1.22
CA PRO A 590 -20.53 -35.75 -2.52
C PRO A 590 -19.00 -35.77 -2.47
N LEU A 591 -18.40 -36.85 -2.96
CA LEU A 591 -16.95 -37.05 -2.98
C LEU A 591 -16.31 -37.00 -1.58
N LEU A 592 -16.97 -37.56 -0.56
CA LEU A 592 -16.45 -37.60 0.80
C LEU A 592 -15.06 -38.27 0.88
N PHE A 593 -14.11 -37.57 1.47
CA PHE A 593 -12.74 -38.04 1.69
C PHE A 593 -12.43 -38.31 3.16
N SER A 594 -12.87 -37.45 4.06
CA SER A 594 -12.72 -37.68 5.49
C SER A 594 -13.84 -37.03 6.28
N PHE A 595 -14.05 -37.51 7.50
CA PHE A 595 -15.04 -36.96 8.41
C PHE A 595 -14.47 -36.80 9.82
N ALA A 596 -15.09 -35.90 10.58
CA ALA A 596 -14.92 -35.76 12.01
C ALA A 596 -16.28 -35.50 12.68
N LEU A 597 -16.58 -36.21 13.77
CA LEU A 597 -17.80 -36.03 14.56
C LEU A 597 -17.41 -35.80 16.01
N THR A 598 -18.12 -34.91 16.70
CA THR A 598 -17.94 -34.66 18.13
C THR A 598 -19.11 -35.24 18.91
N ILE A 599 -18.82 -36.06 19.93
CA ILE A 599 -19.82 -36.72 20.76
C ILE A 599 -19.48 -36.53 22.22
N TYR A 600 -20.46 -36.11 23.00
CA TYR A 600 -20.33 -35.93 24.44
C TYR A 600 -21.01 -37.09 25.17
N ALA A 601 -20.31 -37.65 26.15
CA ALA A 601 -20.76 -38.78 26.97
C ALA A 601 -20.53 -38.48 28.46
N PRO A 602 -21.22 -39.16 29.41
CA PRO A 602 -21.04 -38.94 30.83
C PRO A 602 -19.64 -39.38 31.31
N LYS A 603 -19.08 -38.66 32.27
CA LYS A 603 -17.81 -39.00 32.92
C LYS A 603 -18.00 -40.22 33.82
N GLY A 604 -17.13 -41.23 33.75
CA GLY A 604 -17.35 -42.53 34.41
C GLY A 604 -17.81 -43.65 33.46
N ALA A 605 -18.06 -43.34 32.19
CA ALA A 605 -18.16 -44.34 31.12
C ALA A 605 -16.75 -44.88 30.77
N ASP A 606 -16.12 -45.57 31.71
CA ASP A 606 -14.68 -45.87 31.71
C ASP A 606 -14.31 -47.12 30.89
N ASP A 607 -15.19 -47.54 29.99
CA ASP A 607 -14.88 -48.57 29.00
C ASP A 607 -14.95 -47.96 27.59
N PRO A 608 -13.81 -47.65 26.95
CA PRO A 608 -13.73 -47.23 25.55
C PRO A 608 -14.45 -48.19 24.58
N LEU A 609 -14.68 -49.46 24.97
CA LEU A 609 -15.38 -50.47 24.16
C LEU A 609 -16.88 -50.18 24.01
N ARG A 610 -17.50 -49.34 24.87
CA ARG A 610 -18.95 -49.07 24.79
C ARG A 610 -19.36 -48.09 23.69
N LEU A 611 -18.46 -47.23 23.20
CA LEU A 611 -18.82 -46.26 22.16
C LEU A 611 -18.82 -46.92 20.77
N ASN A 612 -17.82 -47.78 20.49
CA ASN A 612 -17.71 -48.54 19.23
C ASN A 612 -18.87 -49.52 19.05
N ASP A 613 -19.32 -50.15 20.13
CA ASP A 613 -20.44 -51.10 20.08
C ASP A 613 -21.80 -50.40 19.89
N GLN A 614 -21.87 -49.08 20.09
CA GLN A 614 -23.11 -48.30 20.06
C GLN A 614 -23.22 -47.33 18.89
N ILE A 615 -22.11 -47.04 18.22
CA ILE A 615 -22.09 -46.11 17.08
C ILE A 615 -21.75 -46.87 15.83
N GLU A 616 -22.61 -46.74 14.84
CA GLU A 616 -22.40 -47.25 13.50
C GLU A 616 -22.31 -46.08 12.54
N LEU A 617 -21.17 -45.97 11.84
CA LEU A 617 -21.00 -45.02 10.76
C LEU A 617 -21.14 -45.78 9.45
N HIS A 618 -21.89 -45.22 8.53
CA HIS A 618 -22.06 -45.80 7.21
C HIS A 618 -21.85 -44.74 6.13
N ILE A 619 -21.36 -45.20 4.99
CA ILE A 619 -21.24 -44.40 3.78
C ILE A 619 -22.04 -45.05 2.66
N SER A 620 -22.53 -44.22 1.75
CA SER A 620 -23.28 -44.68 0.58
C SER A 620 -22.97 -43.80 -0.64
N PRO A 621 -22.80 -44.40 -1.83
CA PRO A 621 -22.70 -43.63 -3.06
C PRO A 621 -24.07 -43.02 -3.48
N ASP A 622 -25.17 -43.73 -3.22
CA ASP A 622 -26.51 -43.42 -3.77
C ASP A 622 -27.58 -43.12 -2.71
N GLY A 623 -27.25 -43.24 -1.42
CA GLY A 623 -28.18 -43.05 -0.30
C GLY A 623 -29.04 -44.27 -0.01
N HIS A 624 -28.90 -45.36 -0.78
CA HIS A 624 -29.68 -46.58 -0.66
C HIS A 624 -28.83 -47.79 -0.25
N ARG A 625 -27.62 -47.90 -0.78
CA ARG A 625 -26.67 -48.99 -0.49
C ARG A 625 -25.64 -48.51 0.52
N TRP A 626 -25.75 -48.99 1.75
CA TRP A 626 -24.91 -48.55 2.86
C TRP A 626 -23.81 -49.58 3.16
N ARG A 627 -22.58 -49.09 3.32
CA ARG A 627 -21.42 -49.84 3.79
C ARG A 627 -20.95 -49.26 5.11
N GLU A 628 -20.59 -50.11 6.05
CA GLU A 628 -20.00 -49.69 7.32
C GLU A 628 -18.66 -48.98 7.11
N GLN A 629 -18.44 -47.88 7.83
CA GLN A 629 -17.24 -47.06 7.79
C GLN A 629 -16.54 -47.10 9.16
N PRO A 630 -15.35 -47.72 9.26
CA PRO A 630 -14.55 -47.69 10.47
C PRO A 630 -14.15 -46.26 10.86
N PHE A 631 -13.98 -46.01 12.15
CA PHE A 631 -13.54 -44.73 12.69
C PHE A 631 -12.52 -44.92 13.81
N LYS A 632 -11.71 -43.88 14.02
CA LYS A 632 -10.87 -43.70 15.19
C LYS A 632 -11.61 -42.81 16.19
N ALA A 633 -11.72 -43.27 17.43
CA ALA A 633 -12.25 -42.47 18.54
C ALA A 633 -11.10 -41.94 19.40
N GLU A 634 -11.05 -40.63 19.61
CA GLU A 634 -10.07 -39.97 20.48
C GLU A 634 -10.80 -39.22 21.60
N LEU A 635 -10.38 -39.48 22.84
CA LEU A 635 -10.85 -38.71 23.99
C LEU A 635 -10.17 -37.35 24.00
N VAL A 636 -10.96 -36.28 24.06
CA VAL A 636 -10.49 -34.90 24.13
C VAL A 636 -10.96 -34.31 25.45
N GLU A 637 -10.10 -33.51 26.09
CA GLU A 637 -10.43 -32.85 27.35
C GLU A 637 -11.67 -31.96 27.15
N SER A 638 -12.75 -32.32 27.82
CA SER A 638 -14.01 -31.59 27.81
C SER A 638 -13.92 -30.47 28.83
N SER A 639 -14.45 -29.30 28.49
CA SER A 639 -14.61 -28.23 29.46
C SER A 639 -15.65 -28.62 30.54
N SER A 640 -16.56 -29.56 30.29
CA SER A 640 -17.61 -29.95 31.24
C SER A 640 -17.06 -30.79 32.41
N PRO A 641 -17.39 -30.47 33.68
CA PRO A 641 -16.96 -31.26 34.84
C PRO A 641 -17.60 -32.66 34.89
N GLU A 642 -18.78 -32.85 34.27
CA GLU A 642 -19.60 -34.07 34.33
C GLU A 642 -19.60 -34.91 33.04
N ARG A 643 -19.09 -34.37 31.93
CA ARG A 643 -19.10 -35.01 30.60
C ARG A 643 -17.72 -35.03 29.96
N VAL A 644 -17.42 -36.07 29.20
CA VAL A 644 -16.22 -36.19 28.36
C VAL A 644 -16.57 -36.00 26.88
N MET A 645 -15.61 -35.50 26.09
CA MET A 645 -15.78 -35.27 24.65
C MET A 645 -14.97 -36.31 23.87
N TRP A 646 -15.62 -36.95 22.93
CA TRP A 646 -15.02 -37.87 21.97
C TRP A 646 -15.02 -37.25 20.59
N LYS A 647 -13.87 -37.28 19.93
CA LYS A 647 -13.73 -36.96 18.51
C LYS A 647 -13.65 -38.27 17.72
N LEU A 648 -14.67 -38.54 16.92
CA LEU A 648 -14.64 -39.64 15.96
C LEU A 648 -14.10 -39.10 14.64
N SER A 649 -13.17 -39.81 14.01
CA SER A 649 -12.64 -39.39 12.71
C SER A 649 -12.29 -40.59 11.83
N GLY A 650 -12.31 -40.39 10.53
CA GLY A 650 -11.92 -41.43 9.58
C GLY A 650 -11.64 -40.86 8.20
N VAL A 651 -10.79 -41.58 7.46
CA VAL A 651 -10.56 -41.37 6.04
C VAL A 651 -11.34 -42.43 5.28
N ILE A 652 -12.01 -42.02 4.20
CA ILE A 652 -12.83 -42.88 3.36
C ILE A 652 -11.91 -43.64 2.41
N ALA A 653 -11.90 -44.97 2.53
CA ALA A 653 -11.22 -45.84 1.57
C ALA A 653 -12.07 -46.03 0.30
N PRO A 654 -11.46 -46.07 -0.90
CA PRO A 654 -12.17 -46.37 -2.15
C PRO A 654 -12.98 -47.68 -2.05
N LEU A 655 -14.08 -47.76 -2.81
CA LEU A 655 -14.95 -48.95 -2.81
C LEU A 655 -14.28 -50.16 -3.49
N ASP A 656 -13.50 -49.94 -4.56
CA ASP A 656 -12.50 -50.86 -5.13
C ASP A 656 -11.54 -50.09 -6.09
N GLU A 657 -10.51 -50.76 -6.63
CA GLU A 657 -9.50 -50.13 -7.51
C GLU A 657 -10.04 -49.73 -8.90
N THR A 658 -11.21 -50.22 -9.29
CA THR A 658 -11.81 -50.05 -10.63
C THR A 658 -13.06 -49.16 -10.65
N THR A 659 -13.70 -48.96 -9.50
CA THR A 659 -14.91 -48.17 -9.30
C THR A 659 -14.60 -47.12 -8.26
N ALA A 660 -14.16 -45.96 -8.75
CA ALA A 660 -14.20 -44.72 -8.00
C ALA A 660 -15.67 -44.28 -7.79
N GLU A 661 -16.49 -45.13 -7.18
CA GLU A 661 -17.84 -44.75 -6.76
C GLU A 661 -17.68 -43.62 -5.74
N GLN A 662 -18.06 -42.43 -6.18
CA GLN A 662 -18.02 -41.21 -5.38
C GLN A 662 -18.98 -41.41 -4.21
N ILE A 663 -18.46 -41.42 -2.98
CA ILE A 663 -19.34 -41.45 -1.79
C ILE A 663 -20.16 -40.17 -1.81
N GLY A 664 -21.48 -40.32 -1.76
CA GLY A 664 -22.43 -39.21 -1.84
C GLY A 664 -23.13 -38.93 -0.52
N TRP A 665 -23.09 -39.87 0.42
CA TRP A 665 -23.90 -39.86 1.62
C TRP A 665 -23.15 -40.46 2.81
N PHE A 666 -23.33 -39.85 3.97
CA PHE A 666 -22.79 -40.30 5.25
C PHE A 666 -23.92 -40.45 6.26
N ARG A 667 -23.92 -41.53 7.04
CA ARG A 667 -24.91 -41.80 8.08
C ARG A 667 -24.24 -42.11 9.41
N LEU A 668 -24.66 -41.39 10.44
CA LEU A 668 -24.43 -41.73 11.83
C LEU A 668 -25.64 -42.49 12.36
N THR A 669 -25.42 -43.61 13.05
CA THR A 669 -26.46 -44.35 13.77
C THR A 669 -26.01 -44.60 15.20
N ILE A 670 -26.88 -44.26 16.16
CA ILE A 670 -26.70 -44.62 17.57
C ILE A 670 -27.64 -45.80 17.88
N LYS A 671 -27.07 -46.94 18.28
CA LYS A 671 -27.79 -48.17 18.60
C LYS A 671 -28.46 -48.08 19.98
N GLY A 672 -29.66 -48.66 20.12
CA GLY A 672 -30.33 -48.89 21.41
C GLY A 672 -29.80 -50.12 22.16
N PRO A 673 -30.20 -50.43 23.42
CA PRO A 673 -30.82 -49.62 24.48
C PRO A 673 -29.88 -49.41 25.69
N HIS A 674 -28.56 -49.55 25.50
CA HIS A 674 -27.59 -49.68 26.61
C HIS A 674 -27.17 -48.37 27.28
N LEU A 675 -27.69 -47.24 26.82
CA LEU A 675 -27.52 -45.90 27.38
C LEU A 675 -28.87 -45.16 27.24
N GLY A 676 -29.33 -44.48 28.30
CA GLY A 676 -30.54 -43.65 28.29
C GLY A 676 -30.52 -42.56 27.21
N GLY A 677 -31.70 -42.01 26.87
CA GLY A 677 -31.86 -41.12 25.72
C GLY A 677 -30.97 -39.87 25.76
N ASP A 678 -30.67 -39.38 26.95
CA ASP A 678 -29.92 -38.17 27.28
C ASP A 678 -28.41 -38.39 27.52
N GLU A 679 -27.93 -39.63 27.36
CA GLU A 679 -26.55 -39.98 27.72
C GLU A 679 -25.53 -39.62 26.62
N LEU A 680 -25.89 -39.71 25.34
CA LEU A 680 -25.01 -39.29 24.24
C LEU A 680 -25.56 -38.04 23.56
N GLN A 681 -24.72 -37.01 23.48
CA GLN A 681 -25.07 -35.75 22.82
C GLN A 681 -24.16 -35.49 21.63
N LEU A 682 -24.73 -35.01 20.54
CA LEU A 682 -23.98 -34.65 19.35
C LEU A 682 -23.58 -33.19 19.40
N GLY A 683 -22.31 -32.94 19.05
CA GLY A 683 -21.77 -31.60 18.87
C GLY A 683 -21.73 -31.23 17.40
N GLN A 684 -20.53 -31.20 16.84
CA GLN A 684 -20.31 -30.83 15.45
C GLN A 684 -20.03 -32.05 14.57
N ALA A 685 -20.55 -32.05 13.35
CA ALA A 685 -20.16 -32.94 12.26
C ALA A 685 -19.41 -32.16 11.17
N SER A 686 -18.24 -32.63 10.76
CA SER A 686 -17.41 -32.01 9.73
C SER A 686 -17.03 -33.04 8.67
N PHE A 687 -17.25 -32.71 7.40
CA PHE A 687 -17.01 -33.59 6.27
C PHE A 687 -16.13 -32.89 5.25
N THR A 688 -14.98 -33.49 4.94
CA THR A 688 -14.07 -33.02 3.88
C THR A 688 -14.39 -33.78 2.61
N MET A 689 -14.75 -33.04 1.57
CA MET A 689 -15.21 -33.53 0.29
C MET A 689 -14.28 -33.02 -0.80
N LYS A 690 -14.05 -33.81 -1.84
CA LYS A 690 -13.32 -33.33 -3.02
C LYS A 690 -14.28 -32.54 -3.91
N ALA A 691 -13.88 -31.35 -4.36
CA ALA A 691 -14.66 -30.61 -5.34
C ALA A 691 -14.76 -31.46 -6.64
N PRO A 692 -15.95 -31.54 -7.27
CA PRO A 692 -16.15 -32.32 -8.49
C PRO A 692 -15.31 -31.83 -9.67
#